data_AF-A0A945X1D0-F1
#
_entry.id   AF-A0A945X1D0-F1
#
_cell.length_a   1.000
_cell.length_b   1.000
_cell.length_c   1.000
_cell.angle_alpha   90.00
_cell.angle_beta   90.00
_cell.angle_gamma   90.00
#
_symmetry.space_group_name_H-M   'P 1'
#
loop_
_entity.id
_entity.type
_entity.pdbx_description
1 polymer ?
#
loop_
_entity_poly.entity_id
_entity_poly.type
_entity_poly.pdbx_seq_one_letter_code
_entity_poly.pdbx_strand_id
1 'polypeptide(L)'
;MPRITRPYRTLFTFLAATVLPAAGAMDRDAVRSALLDGVETIHSGSQPGRMIVYGPDSVAVANYEGGPAEGPVIAAAVWGKGRVIAMPDHQMLNMDSYGEKGDSGRFYRNALAWLAGSTEKSIRVASTGHSGIGGWLRSQGYTNVTKVDRKKAGTGDDLERTDVLVGWLGTSVSKSELSAIAKFVKGGGGLFLCEYGVGYQWWWKRPVHEAPGNVLLRDVGIAFTPGHRWDRDLLKIKRASGHTTPETVLNVLKEPAAHPRSVRDQAAQVMNGLYSVLPPGTPLIAELDAAFRGRVNQINPTPKTRVTDPFEKALLNRELALLNRVPVSETTAHRTAEAVYGTIPVDAKRVTRRVSIDTSRTRWHSTGLYAAPGDRITVTVPAHVAGKGYHVQVSGHVDSIAHKGSWLRMPRVSRRYKLEAEATTVASPFGGALYVDTTPKPRVTPDFEAVFAGAIEAPWFVLGQTTDAQWRDEQRHRPGPFAELCSDHLCISLPARAVRDLEAVSGLMTFWDRTVACQDDLAGHGNLRTCAERINIDVQISAGGAHAGYPAQGPGIWGLNDVEHLRTNGTWGWFHELGHEAQRRPDKSWGYGNPYTFNGSTEATVNLFSTYARDTHGIRAPGGWGWTSYPDRVMKRAREAVDKGGYTKVDVGRKLAMFLQIRDGFGWQAWKQVLRSYNREAKEQPSELPKTDAAKRDQFLIRFSNVTGHNLTRFLRDFWKLDFSPGAIEQVRQLPDWMPAVGGIDRATVAAGDSFVLPLQEEALSLDGTARITAVGKPGHGQLKLTGEGKWSYTPIRGFEGDDTFSYTVSSSTGHTHTTDVTVAVRADGAWLDTWRGVPGVAIANLTGDKRYPDAPDQRTIVDSLEVSPTNLDNYGARLRALLVPPASGLYTFWIASDDAGALYLSNDDQPGGRRCIARVSGYTAKRAWDAAPEQKSAALKLERGRSYYLEALVKEGGGSDHLSVAWQGPDIERQVIPNSCLKLPPR
;
A
#
# COMPACT_ATOMS: atom_id res chain seq x y z
N MET A 1 57.82 -36.79 18.60
CA MET A 1 57.69 -37.94 17.68
C MET A 1 56.66 -37.59 16.60
N PRO A 2 56.91 -37.99 15.34
CA PRO A 2 57.08 -37.07 14.19
C PRO A 2 55.91 -37.18 13.18
N ARG A 3 55.54 -36.21 12.31
CA ARG A 3 56.29 -35.30 11.41
C ARG A 3 57.36 -36.00 10.56
N ILE A 4 56.94 -36.75 9.54
CA ILE A 4 57.84 -37.12 8.44
C ILE A 4 57.83 -36.01 7.39
N THR A 5 59.04 -35.55 7.11
CA THR A 5 59.45 -34.47 6.21
C THR A 5 60.03 -35.00 4.90
N ARG A 6 59.77 -34.27 3.80
CA ARG A 6 60.66 -33.97 2.64
C ARG A 6 60.97 -35.09 1.62
N PRO A 7 61.52 -34.79 0.41
CA PRO A 7 61.95 -33.49 -0.17
C PRO A 7 61.51 -33.19 -1.63
N TYR A 8 61.98 -32.02 -2.08
CA TYR A 8 61.94 -31.34 -3.37
C TYR A 8 62.52 -32.06 -4.60
N ARG A 9 62.01 -31.62 -5.77
CA ARG A 9 62.63 -31.41 -7.11
C ARG A 9 63.43 -32.56 -7.74
N THR A 10 63.08 -32.95 -8.96
CA THR A 10 63.91 -32.73 -10.18
C THR A 10 63.03 -32.83 -11.45
N LEU A 11 63.39 -32.01 -12.45
CA LEU A 11 62.84 -31.90 -13.79
C LEU A 11 62.60 -33.24 -14.50
N PHE A 12 61.50 -33.33 -15.27
CA PHE A 12 61.57 -33.87 -16.62
C PHE A 12 60.62 -33.10 -17.54
N THR A 13 61.24 -32.29 -18.38
CA THR A 13 60.69 -31.66 -19.57
C THR A 13 60.26 -32.77 -20.54
N PHE A 14 58.99 -32.82 -20.91
CA PHE A 14 58.59 -33.42 -22.18
C PHE A 14 57.70 -32.40 -22.91
N LEU A 15 58.28 -31.83 -23.97
CA LEU A 15 57.54 -31.19 -25.04
C LEU A 15 56.52 -32.20 -25.57
N ALA A 16 55.24 -31.95 -25.31
CA ALA A 16 54.17 -32.46 -26.15
C ALA A 16 53.48 -31.23 -26.74
N ALA A 17 53.86 -30.88 -27.98
CA ALA A 17 53.06 -30.01 -28.81
C ALA A 17 51.67 -30.64 -28.94
N THR A 18 50.73 -30.16 -28.14
CA THR A 18 49.34 -30.57 -28.21
C THR A 18 48.77 -29.92 -29.47
N VAL A 19 48.75 -30.68 -30.56
CA VAL A 19 47.97 -30.36 -31.74
C VAL A 19 46.52 -30.24 -31.28
N LEU A 20 46.00 -29.00 -31.28
CA LEU A 20 44.60 -28.73 -31.02
C LEU A 20 43.76 -29.46 -32.09
N PRO A 21 42.72 -30.21 -31.72
CA PRO A 21 41.99 -31.05 -32.66
C PRO A 21 41.39 -30.22 -33.80
N ALA A 22 41.47 -30.78 -35.01
CA ALA A 22 40.83 -30.25 -36.22
C ALA A 22 39.29 -30.32 -36.10
N ALA A 23 38.61 -29.44 -36.83
CA ALA A 23 37.17 -29.17 -36.75
C ALA A 23 36.27 -30.41 -36.93
N GLY A 24 35.94 -31.06 -35.80
CA GLY A 24 34.72 -31.84 -35.58
C GLY A 24 33.80 -31.12 -34.59
N ALA A 25 32.66 -31.73 -34.22
CA ALA A 25 31.71 -31.16 -33.25
C ALA A 25 32.44 -30.61 -32.01
N MET A 26 32.14 -29.37 -31.62
CA MET A 26 32.90 -28.65 -30.60
C MET A 26 32.80 -29.36 -29.23
N ASP A 27 33.92 -29.88 -28.73
CA ASP A 27 34.04 -30.34 -27.35
C ASP A 27 34.02 -29.13 -26.40
N ARG A 28 32.82 -28.86 -25.87
CA ARG A 28 32.53 -27.74 -24.98
C ARG A 28 33.39 -27.75 -23.72
N ASP A 29 33.73 -28.92 -23.20
CA ASP A 29 34.51 -29.04 -21.97
C ASP A 29 36.00 -28.87 -22.22
N ALA A 30 36.51 -29.35 -23.35
CA ALA A 30 37.86 -29.03 -23.79
C ALA A 30 38.03 -27.52 -24.04
N VAL A 31 37.05 -26.86 -24.67
CA VAL A 31 37.07 -25.40 -24.89
C VAL A 31 37.12 -24.64 -23.56
N ARG A 32 36.28 -25.01 -22.58
CA ARG A 32 36.31 -24.38 -21.25
C ARG A 32 37.64 -24.56 -20.55
N SER A 33 38.17 -25.78 -20.55
CA SER A 33 39.45 -26.09 -19.91
C SER A 33 40.60 -25.32 -20.57
N ALA A 34 40.64 -25.25 -21.90
CA ALA A 34 41.67 -24.51 -22.63
C ALA A 34 41.63 -23.00 -22.34
N LEU A 35 40.44 -22.40 -22.27
CA LEU A 35 40.29 -20.97 -22.05
C LEU A 35 40.47 -20.55 -20.59
N LEU A 36 40.04 -21.38 -19.64
CA LEU A 36 40.06 -21.07 -18.21
C LEU A 36 41.27 -21.63 -17.46
N ASP A 37 42.27 -22.22 -18.15
CA ASP A 37 43.47 -22.74 -17.50
C ASP A 37 44.20 -21.65 -16.69
N GLY A 38 44.18 -21.81 -15.36
CA GLY A 38 44.72 -20.87 -14.39
C GLY A 38 44.00 -19.51 -14.33
N VAL A 39 42.74 -19.41 -14.78
CA VAL A 39 41.95 -18.17 -14.77
C VAL A 39 40.78 -18.30 -13.80
N GLU A 40 40.81 -17.55 -12.70
CA GLU A 40 39.72 -17.47 -11.73
C GLU A 40 39.06 -16.08 -11.70
N THR A 41 39.79 -15.06 -12.17
CA THR A 41 39.34 -13.67 -12.16
C THR A 41 39.46 -13.01 -13.52
N ILE A 42 38.55 -12.08 -13.81
CA ILE A 42 38.63 -11.24 -14.99
C ILE A 42 38.20 -9.81 -14.69
N HIS A 43 38.91 -8.84 -15.25
CA HIS A 43 38.54 -7.44 -15.08
C HIS A 43 37.30 -7.11 -15.90
N SER A 44 36.33 -6.45 -15.25
CA SER A 44 34.99 -6.16 -15.79
C SER A 44 34.95 -5.13 -16.92
N GLY A 45 36.03 -4.37 -17.10
CA GLY A 45 35.99 -3.14 -17.89
C GLY A 45 35.19 -2.06 -17.16
N SER A 46 34.27 -1.39 -17.84
CA SER A 46 33.53 -0.24 -17.29
C SER A 46 32.14 -0.62 -16.79
N GLN A 47 31.35 -1.35 -17.55
CA GLN A 47 30.01 -1.79 -17.13
C GLN A 47 29.76 -3.05 -17.92
N PRO A 48 30.06 -4.25 -17.40
CA PRO A 48 29.89 -5.42 -18.22
C PRO A 48 28.45 -5.53 -18.73
N GLY A 49 28.32 -5.64 -20.04
CA GLY A 49 27.05 -5.97 -20.68
C GLY A 49 26.63 -7.41 -20.33
N ARG A 50 25.37 -7.74 -20.65
CA ARG A 50 24.89 -9.12 -20.59
C ARG A 50 24.94 -9.76 -21.97
N MET A 51 25.34 -11.02 -22.07
CA MET A 51 25.30 -11.81 -23.30
C MET A 51 24.36 -13.00 -23.16
N ILE A 52 23.93 -13.54 -24.30
CA ILE A 52 23.32 -14.87 -24.39
C ILE A 52 24.09 -15.73 -25.40
N VAL A 53 24.10 -17.02 -25.14
CA VAL A 53 24.64 -18.06 -26.01
C VAL A 53 23.50 -19.03 -26.28
N TYR A 54 23.22 -19.30 -27.56
CA TYR A 54 22.05 -20.05 -28.01
C TYR A 54 22.30 -20.89 -29.27
N GLY A 55 23.49 -20.81 -29.87
CA GLY A 55 23.81 -21.59 -31.07
C GLY A 55 24.26 -23.01 -30.74
N PRO A 56 24.01 -23.99 -31.62
CA PRO A 56 24.40 -25.38 -31.38
C PRO A 56 25.92 -25.54 -31.25
N ASP A 57 26.70 -24.78 -32.01
CA ASP A 57 28.17 -24.80 -32.04
C ASP A 57 28.80 -23.69 -31.20
N SER A 58 28.05 -23.12 -30.24
CA SER A 58 28.54 -22.15 -29.27
C SER A 58 28.43 -22.65 -27.83
N VAL A 59 29.21 -22.04 -26.94
CA VAL A 59 29.32 -22.44 -25.54
C VAL A 59 29.53 -21.22 -24.64
N ALA A 60 28.74 -21.15 -23.56
CA ALA A 60 29.08 -20.32 -22.41
C ALA A 60 30.30 -20.92 -21.71
N VAL A 61 31.39 -20.15 -21.65
CA VAL A 61 32.67 -20.57 -21.07
C VAL A 61 32.68 -20.29 -19.58
N ALA A 62 32.37 -19.05 -19.19
CA ALA A 62 32.31 -18.63 -17.80
C ALA A 62 31.18 -17.64 -17.54
N ASN A 63 30.67 -17.68 -16.31
CA ASN A 63 29.73 -16.71 -15.73
C ASN A 63 30.43 -15.97 -14.58
N TYR A 64 29.87 -14.84 -14.14
CA TYR A 64 30.31 -14.21 -12.89
C TYR A 64 30.02 -15.09 -11.66
N GLU A 65 30.62 -14.77 -10.52
CA GLU A 65 30.32 -15.40 -9.23
C GLU A 65 29.68 -14.39 -8.25
N GLY A 66 28.49 -14.71 -7.71
CA GLY A 66 27.89 -14.01 -6.56
C GLY A 66 26.75 -13.01 -6.84
N GLY A 67 26.17 -12.95 -8.05
CA GLY A 67 25.10 -11.99 -8.41
C GLY A 67 23.75 -12.60 -8.86
N PRO A 68 22.65 -11.80 -8.87
CA PRO A 68 21.34 -12.24 -9.32
C PRO A 68 21.33 -12.46 -10.85
N ALA A 69 21.37 -13.74 -11.24
CA ALA A 69 21.29 -14.27 -12.61
C ALA A 69 22.34 -13.72 -13.59
N GLU A 70 23.49 -14.40 -13.58
CA GLU A 70 24.70 -14.06 -14.32
C GLU A 70 24.70 -14.78 -15.68
N GLY A 71 24.38 -14.03 -16.73
CA GLY A 71 24.67 -14.47 -18.10
C GLY A 71 26.17 -14.66 -18.33
N PRO A 72 26.56 -15.31 -19.44
CA PRO A 72 27.96 -15.55 -19.77
C PRO A 72 28.75 -14.25 -19.89
N VAL A 73 29.92 -14.21 -19.25
CA VAL A 73 30.95 -13.18 -19.45
C VAL A 73 31.93 -13.57 -20.54
N ILE A 74 32.11 -14.87 -20.77
CA ILE A 74 32.93 -15.39 -21.87
C ILE A 74 32.07 -16.39 -22.63
N ALA A 75 31.96 -16.19 -23.94
CA ALA A 75 31.38 -17.15 -24.85
C ALA A 75 32.41 -17.55 -25.91
N ALA A 76 32.33 -18.78 -26.37
CA ALA A 76 33.16 -19.29 -27.46
C ALA A 76 32.31 -20.07 -28.46
N ALA A 77 32.79 -20.19 -29.69
CA ALA A 77 32.15 -21.00 -30.72
C ALA A 77 33.15 -21.48 -31.76
N VAL A 78 32.78 -22.56 -32.46
CA VAL A 78 33.39 -22.95 -33.73
C VAL A 78 32.47 -22.45 -34.84
N TRP A 79 33.04 -21.78 -35.86
CA TRP A 79 32.25 -21.26 -36.99
C TRP A 79 32.92 -21.61 -38.31
N GLY A 80 32.36 -22.57 -39.04
CA GLY A 80 33.04 -23.19 -40.18
C GLY A 80 34.33 -23.88 -39.71
N LYS A 81 35.47 -23.50 -40.29
CA LYS A 81 36.79 -24.01 -39.88
C LYS A 81 37.46 -23.18 -38.78
N GLY A 82 36.94 -21.99 -38.47
CA GLY A 82 37.54 -21.06 -37.51
C GLY A 82 36.89 -21.06 -36.14
N ARG A 83 37.36 -20.13 -35.29
CA ARG A 83 37.00 -20.05 -33.86
C ARG A 83 36.63 -18.63 -33.47
N VAL A 84 35.68 -18.50 -32.55
CA VAL A 84 35.16 -17.21 -32.06
C VAL A 84 35.22 -17.16 -30.54
N ILE A 85 35.66 -16.04 -29.97
CA ILE A 85 35.47 -15.67 -28.57
C ILE A 85 34.73 -14.33 -28.53
N ALA A 86 33.76 -14.24 -27.64
CA ALA A 86 32.98 -13.03 -27.40
C ALA A 86 32.94 -12.68 -25.92
N MET A 87 33.07 -11.39 -25.61
CA MET A 87 33.02 -10.85 -24.25
C MET A 87 32.23 -9.53 -24.18
N PRO A 88 31.54 -9.24 -23.08
CA PRO A 88 30.73 -8.04 -22.96
C PRO A 88 31.58 -6.84 -22.53
N ASP A 89 31.32 -5.68 -23.11
CA ASP A 89 32.04 -4.42 -22.92
C ASP A 89 33.38 -4.32 -23.66
N HIS A 90 33.41 -3.43 -24.65
CA HIS A 90 34.61 -3.03 -25.38
C HIS A 90 35.78 -2.57 -24.49
N GLN A 91 35.54 -2.06 -23.28
CA GLN A 91 36.59 -1.64 -22.34
C GLN A 91 37.40 -2.82 -21.81
N MET A 92 36.90 -4.05 -21.89
CA MET A 92 37.69 -5.23 -21.54
C MET A 92 38.97 -5.36 -22.40
N LEU A 93 39.00 -4.73 -23.58
CA LEU A 93 40.19 -4.68 -24.42
C LEU A 93 41.28 -3.74 -23.90
N ASN A 94 41.04 -2.90 -22.88
CA ASN A 94 42.01 -1.94 -22.35
C ASN A 94 43.11 -2.61 -21.52
N MET A 95 43.95 -3.40 -22.19
CA MET A 95 44.92 -4.28 -21.56
C MET A 95 46.13 -3.55 -20.98
N ASP A 96 46.41 -2.31 -21.40
CA ASP A 96 47.40 -1.48 -20.72
C ASP A 96 47.01 -1.20 -19.26
N SER A 97 45.71 -1.14 -18.99
CA SER A 97 45.17 -0.91 -17.62
C SER A 97 44.84 -2.21 -16.89
N TYR A 98 44.48 -3.27 -17.61
CA TYR A 98 43.86 -4.46 -17.04
C TYR A 98 44.65 -5.74 -17.22
N GLY A 99 45.65 -5.78 -18.11
CA GLY A 99 46.38 -7.00 -18.44
C GLY A 99 47.13 -7.61 -17.26
N GLU A 100 47.61 -6.77 -16.35
CA GLU A 100 48.31 -7.20 -15.12
C GLU A 100 47.39 -7.33 -13.90
N LYS A 101 46.07 -7.13 -14.07
CA LYS A 101 45.09 -7.25 -12.97
C LYS A 101 44.48 -8.65 -12.93
N GLY A 102 44.75 -9.36 -11.83
CA GLY A 102 44.30 -10.73 -11.62
C GLY A 102 44.74 -11.63 -12.78
N ASP A 103 43.82 -12.46 -13.29
CA ASP A 103 44.15 -13.43 -14.34
C ASP A 103 43.81 -12.95 -15.76
N SER A 104 43.46 -11.67 -15.92
CA SER A 104 43.02 -11.11 -17.20
C SER A 104 44.07 -11.34 -18.30
N GLY A 105 45.33 -11.00 -18.08
CA GLY A 105 46.40 -11.23 -19.07
C GLY A 105 46.61 -12.71 -19.44
N ARG A 106 46.42 -13.62 -18.48
CA ARG A 106 46.49 -15.06 -18.73
C ARG A 106 45.34 -15.51 -19.62
N PHE A 107 44.11 -15.10 -19.32
CA PHE A 107 42.95 -15.41 -20.16
C PHE A 107 43.16 -14.96 -21.62
N TYR A 108 43.64 -13.73 -21.86
CA TYR A 108 43.86 -13.23 -23.21
C TYR A 108 44.93 -14.03 -23.98
N ARG A 109 45.96 -14.56 -23.30
CA ARG A 109 46.95 -15.46 -23.94
C ARG A 109 46.34 -16.82 -24.28
N ASN A 110 45.54 -17.39 -23.37
CA ASN A 110 44.81 -18.64 -23.62
C ASN A 110 43.85 -18.48 -24.80
N ALA A 111 43.12 -17.35 -24.83
CA ALA A 111 42.18 -16.99 -25.89
C ALA A 111 42.87 -16.91 -27.26
N LEU A 112 44.00 -16.21 -27.37
CA LEU A 112 44.74 -16.10 -28.63
C LEU A 112 45.29 -17.45 -29.11
N ALA A 113 45.84 -18.25 -28.19
CA ALA A 113 46.36 -19.57 -28.53
C ALA A 113 45.25 -20.50 -29.05
N TRP A 114 44.09 -20.47 -28.37
CA TRP A 114 42.92 -21.23 -28.79
C TRP A 114 42.37 -20.74 -30.13
N LEU A 115 42.25 -19.43 -30.35
CA LEU A 115 41.74 -18.87 -31.61
C LEU A 115 42.65 -19.18 -32.80
N ALA A 116 43.98 -19.05 -32.64
CA ALA A 116 44.95 -19.31 -33.71
C ALA A 116 45.24 -20.81 -33.91
N GLY A 117 44.89 -21.66 -32.94
CA GLY A 117 45.30 -23.06 -32.96
C GLY A 117 46.81 -23.26 -32.72
N SER A 118 47.50 -22.26 -32.18
CA SER A 118 48.95 -22.25 -31.98
C SER A 118 49.33 -21.39 -30.78
N THR A 119 50.30 -21.84 -29.99
CA THR A 119 50.89 -21.07 -28.87
C THR A 119 52.02 -20.15 -29.31
N GLU A 120 52.42 -20.20 -30.59
CA GLU A 120 53.51 -19.41 -31.14
C GLU A 120 53.22 -17.92 -31.05
N LYS A 121 54.23 -17.13 -30.68
CA LYS A 121 54.12 -15.66 -30.59
C LYS A 121 54.24 -14.96 -31.94
N SER A 122 54.57 -15.71 -32.99
CA SER A 122 54.65 -15.26 -34.38
C SER A 122 53.27 -15.23 -35.08
N ILE A 123 52.18 -15.64 -34.43
CA ILE A 123 50.83 -15.51 -34.99
C ILE A 123 50.53 -14.05 -35.37
N ARG A 124 49.82 -13.87 -36.48
CA ARG A 124 49.49 -12.55 -37.03
C ARG A 124 48.19 -12.07 -36.41
N VAL A 125 48.28 -11.10 -35.51
CA VAL A 125 47.13 -10.55 -34.78
C VAL A 125 46.78 -9.16 -35.31
N ALA A 126 45.59 -9.03 -35.85
CA ALA A 126 45.04 -7.77 -36.30
C ALA A 126 44.13 -7.18 -35.22
N SER A 127 44.40 -5.96 -34.78
CA SER A 127 43.60 -5.26 -33.78
C SER A 127 42.82 -4.09 -34.37
N THR A 128 41.51 -3.97 -34.10
CA THR A 128 40.69 -2.83 -34.57
C THR A 128 41.00 -1.49 -33.87
N GLY A 129 42.07 -1.44 -33.08
CA GLY A 129 42.65 -0.20 -32.57
C GLY A 129 41.99 0.37 -31.32
N HIS A 130 41.08 -0.37 -30.69
CA HIS A 130 40.45 0.03 -29.42
C HIS A 130 41.35 -0.31 -28.23
N SER A 131 41.71 0.72 -27.44
CA SER A 131 42.37 0.68 -26.12
C SER A 131 43.48 -0.36 -25.92
N GLY A 132 44.76 0.02 -26.00
CA GLY A 132 45.92 -0.66 -25.39
C GLY A 132 46.30 -2.10 -25.78
N ILE A 133 45.38 -2.95 -26.25
CA ILE A 133 45.64 -4.37 -26.49
C ILE A 133 46.81 -4.64 -27.43
N GLY A 134 46.96 -3.86 -28.49
CA GLY A 134 48.08 -4.04 -29.43
C GLY A 134 49.44 -3.75 -28.77
N GLY A 135 49.50 -2.72 -27.93
CA GLY A 135 50.70 -2.37 -27.17
C GLY A 135 51.03 -3.42 -26.11
N TRP A 136 50.02 -3.82 -25.34
CA TRP A 136 50.15 -4.89 -24.36
C TRP A 136 50.56 -6.22 -25.01
N LEU A 137 49.99 -6.64 -26.13
CA LEU A 137 50.41 -7.88 -26.80
C LEU A 137 51.89 -7.85 -27.22
N ARG A 138 52.39 -6.72 -27.71
CA ARG A 138 53.82 -6.55 -28.01
C ARG A 138 54.67 -6.65 -26.75
N SER A 139 54.22 -6.09 -25.62
CA SER A 139 54.93 -6.24 -24.34
C SER A 139 54.94 -7.68 -23.82
N GLN A 140 53.96 -8.49 -24.23
CA GLN A 140 53.90 -9.94 -23.95
C GLN A 140 54.66 -10.80 -24.99
N GLY A 141 55.42 -10.19 -25.90
CA GLY A 141 56.30 -10.87 -26.86
C GLY A 141 55.67 -11.28 -28.20
N TYR A 142 54.44 -10.86 -28.51
CA TYR A 142 53.86 -11.09 -29.84
C TYR A 142 54.49 -10.15 -30.88
N THR A 143 55.07 -10.72 -31.93
CA THR A 143 55.89 -9.96 -32.89
C THR A 143 55.10 -9.42 -34.08
N ASN A 144 54.00 -10.08 -34.46
CA ASN A 144 53.19 -9.75 -35.65
C ASN A 144 51.83 -9.14 -35.29
N VAL A 145 51.85 -8.00 -34.57
CA VAL A 145 50.62 -7.29 -34.15
C VAL A 145 50.39 -6.05 -35.01
N THR A 146 49.37 -6.07 -35.86
CA THR A 146 48.99 -4.96 -36.74
C THR A 146 47.74 -4.23 -36.22
N LYS A 147 47.69 -2.91 -36.45
CA LYS A 147 46.50 -2.10 -36.16
C LYS A 147 45.73 -1.91 -37.46
N VAL A 148 44.46 -2.27 -37.46
CA VAL A 148 43.54 -2.07 -38.59
C VAL A 148 42.57 -0.95 -38.26
N ASP A 149 42.20 -0.15 -39.27
CA ASP A 149 41.05 0.75 -39.13
C ASP A 149 39.80 -0.11 -38.97
N ARG A 150 39.06 0.08 -37.88
CA ARG A 150 37.81 -0.61 -37.61
C ARG A 150 36.79 -0.47 -38.75
N LYS A 151 36.77 0.67 -39.46
CA LYS A 151 35.89 0.91 -40.62
C LYS A 151 36.40 0.26 -41.93
N LYS A 152 37.51 -0.48 -41.84
CA LYS A 152 38.11 -1.27 -42.92
C LYS A 152 38.46 -2.68 -42.45
N ALA A 153 37.98 -3.10 -41.28
CA ALA A 153 38.37 -4.38 -40.68
C ALA A 153 37.98 -5.60 -41.54
N GLY A 154 37.13 -5.41 -42.55
CA GLY A 154 36.75 -6.42 -43.53
C GLY A 154 37.40 -6.28 -44.93
N THR A 155 38.40 -5.42 -45.15
CA THR A 155 39.06 -5.32 -46.46
C THR A 155 40.04 -6.47 -46.70
N GLY A 156 40.09 -6.99 -47.94
CA GLY A 156 40.76 -8.25 -48.30
C GLY A 156 42.24 -8.33 -47.91
N ASP A 157 43.00 -7.26 -48.11
CA ASP A 157 44.45 -7.26 -47.84
C ASP A 157 44.81 -7.45 -46.35
N ASP A 158 43.96 -6.95 -45.45
CA ASP A 158 44.20 -7.02 -44.00
C ASP A 158 43.84 -8.39 -43.42
N LEU A 159 42.76 -9.01 -43.89
CA LEU A 159 42.30 -10.32 -43.41
C LEU A 159 43.11 -11.50 -43.96
N GLU A 160 43.63 -11.40 -45.20
CA GLU A 160 44.49 -12.46 -45.79
C GLU A 160 45.82 -12.64 -45.05
N ARG A 161 46.28 -11.58 -44.37
CA ARG A 161 47.53 -11.57 -43.58
C ARG A 161 47.32 -11.77 -42.09
N THR A 162 46.13 -12.20 -41.68
CA THR A 162 45.74 -12.28 -40.26
C THR A 162 45.42 -13.72 -39.88
N ASP A 163 45.85 -14.13 -38.69
CA ASP A 163 45.43 -15.39 -38.07
C ASP A 163 44.31 -15.15 -37.07
N VAL A 164 44.38 -14.04 -36.30
CA VAL A 164 43.35 -13.63 -35.33
C VAL A 164 43.01 -12.15 -35.45
N LEU A 165 41.72 -11.85 -35.67
CA LEU A 165 41.17 -10.50 -35.55
C LEU A 165 40.64 -10.28 -34.13
N VAL A 166 41.17 -9.29 -33.41
CA VAL A 166 40.73 -8.93 -32.06
C VAL A 166 40.25 -7.48 -32.00
N GLY A 167 39.08 -7.25 -31.40
CA GLY A 167 38.70 -5.89 -31.06
C GLY A 167 37.22 -5.65 -30.87
N TRP A 168 36.85 -4.39 -31.08
CA TRP A 168 35.50 -3.87 -31.00
C TRP A 168 35.08 -3.38 -32.38
N LEU A 169 33.89 -3.77 -32.89
CA LEU A 169 33.38 -3.34 -34.20
C LEU A 169 32.58 -2.04 -34.09
N GLY A 170 31.96 -1.77 -32.94
CA GLY A 170 31.21 -0.53 -32.73
C GLY A 170 30.02 -0.38 -33.66
N THR A 171 29.71 0.85 -34.08
CA THR A 171 28.43 1.18 -34.74
C THR A 171 28.54 1.50 -36.23
N SER A 172 29.74 1.44 -36.81
CA SER A 172 30.03 2.02 -38.14
C SER A 172 30.57 1.03 -39.18
N VAL A 173 30.60 -0.28 -38.88
CA VAL A 173 31.08 -1.31 -39.82
C VAL A 173 29.99 -1.63 -40.84
N SER A 174 30.38 -1.71 -42.12
CA SER A 174 29.46 -1.97 -43.23
C SER A 174 29.07 -3.45 -43.36
N LYS A 175 27.93 -3.74 -44.01
CA LYS A 175 27.48 -5.13 -44.24
C LYS A 175 28.48 -5.96 -45.05
N SER A 176 29.15 -5.35 -46.03
CA SER A 176 30.19 -6.00 -46.84
C SER A 176 31.39 -6.41 -46.00
N GLU A 177 31.81 -5.56 -45.07
CA GLU A 177 32.90 -5.88 -44.15
C GLU A 177 32.53 -6.98 -43.18
N LEU A 178 31.32 -6.96 -42.60
CA LEU A 178 30.84 -8.05 -41.76
C LEU A 178 30.82 -9.38 -42.52
N SER A 179 30.44 -9.35 -43.81
CA SER A 179 30.45 -10.54 -44.67
C SER A 179 31.88 -11.05 -44.93
N ALA A 180 32.84 -10.16 -45.11
CA ALA A 180 34.25 -10.51 -45.27
C ALA A 180 34.84 -11.11 -43.99
N ILE A 181 34.56 -10.51 -42.83
CA ILE A 181 34.97 -11.06 -41.52
C ILE A 181 34.35 -12.45 -41.31
N ALA A 182 33.06 -12.62 -41.63
CA ALA A 182 32.40 -13.93 -41.56
C ALA A 182 33.07 -14.96 -42.47
N LYS A 183 33.44 -14.59 -43.70
CA LYS A 183 34.17 -15.47 -44.64
C LYS A 183 35.55 -15.86 -44.11
N PHE A 184 36.28 -14.90 -43.54
CA PHE A 184 37.59 -15.12 -42.92
C PHE A 184 37.51 -16.16 -41.79
N VAL A 185 36.58 -15.98 -40.85
CA VAL A 185 36.40 -16.93 -39.73
C VAL A 185 35.96 -18.30 -40.25
N LYS A 186 34.95 -18.36 -41.14
CA LYS A 186 34.51 -19.63 -41.74
C LYS A 186 35.63 -20.36 -42.48
N GLY A 187 36.60 -19.62 -43.02
CA GLY A 187 37.79 -20.14 -43.70
C GLY A 187 38.88 -20.71 -42.79
N GLY A 188 38.83 -20.45 -41.47
CA GLY A 188 39.83 -20.93 -40.50
C GLY A 188 40.39 -19.85 -39.58
N GLY A 189 40.06 -18.57 -39.80
CA GLY A 189 40.52 -17.46 -38.98
C GLY A 189 39.94 -17.44 -37.56
N GLY A 190 40.64 -16.82 -36.63
CA GLY A 190 40.18 -16.56 -35.27
C GLY A 190 39.54 -15.17 -35.11
N LEU A 191 38.43 -15.07 -34.38
CA LEU A 191 37.78 -13.80 -34.03
C LEU A 191 37.63 -13.64 -32.52
N PHE A 192 38.16 -12.56 -31.95
CA PHE A 192 37.94 -12.17 -30.56
C PHE A 192 37.22 -10.81 -30.52
N LEU A 193 35.93 -10.84 -30.17
CA LEU A 193 35.07 -9.67 -30.19
C LEU A 193 34.65 -9.23 -28.78
N CYS A 194 34.87 -7.96 -28.45
CA CYS A 194 34.32 -7.33 -27.24
C CYS A 194 33.32 -6.23 -27.61
N GLU A 195 32.05 -6.38 -27.23
CA GLU A 195 30.97 -5.45 -27.61
C GLU A 195 30.17 -4.94 -26.42
N TYR A 196 29.77 -3.67 -26.49
CA TYR A 196 29.01 -3.03 -25.42
C TYR A 196 27.51 -2.95 -25.75
N GLY A 197 26.81 -4.06 -25.48
CA GLY A 197 25.40 -4.27 -25.81
C GLY A 197 24.44 -3.17 -25.34
N VAL A 198 24.60 -2.67 -24.12
CA VAL A 198 23.78 -1.56 -23.59
C VAL A 198 24.09 -0.21 -24.25
N GLY A 199 25.34 0.01 -24.67
CA GLY A 199 25.72 1.24 -25.39
C GLY A 199 24.95 1.42 -26.68
N TYR A 200 24.66 0.31 -27.38
CA TYR A 200 23.80 0.36 -28.56
C TYR A 200 22.42 0.96 -28.28
N GLN A 201 21.86 0.72 -27.10
CA GLN A 201 20.61 1.35 -26.71
C GLN A 201 20.81 2.82 -26.28
N TRP A 202 21.85 3.12 -25.50
CA TRP A 202 22.04 4.44 -24.90
C TRP A 202 22.44 5.53 -25.89
N TRP A 203 23.44 5.26 -26.72
CA TRP A 203 24.00 6.28 -27.62
C TRP A 203 23.74 6.01 -29.10
N TRP A 204 23.58 4.75 -29.52
CA TRP A 204 23.32 4.43 -30.93
C TRP A 204 21.83 4.50 -31.32
N LYS A 205 20.92 4.36 -30.35
CA LYS A 205 19.45 4.55 -30.49
C LYS A 205 18.80 3.73 -31.60
N ARG A 206 19.37 2.58 -31.94
CA ARG A 206 18.81 1.60 -32.90
C ARG A 206 18.56 0.26 -32.20
N PRO A 207 17.70 -0.62 -32.75
CA PRO A 207 17.49 -1.95 -32.19
C PRO A 207 18.81 -2.71 -32.06
N VAL A 208 19.03 -3.34 -30.91
CA VAL A 208 20.30 -4.02 -30.60
C VAL A 208 20.59 -5.19 -31.56
N HIS A 209 19.57 -5.78 -32.19
CA HIS A 209 19.73 -6.81 -33.23
C HIS A 209 20.33 -6.30 -34.55
N GLU A 210 20.36 -4.97 -34.76
CA GLU A 210 21.00 -4.33 -35.91
C GLU A 210 22.49 -4.02 -35.64
N ALA A 211 22.94 -4.13 -34.39
CA ALA A 211 24.31 -3.80 -34.03
C ALA A 211 25.31 -4.69 -34.78
N PRO A 212 26.41 -4.14 -35.34
CA PRO A 212 27.34 -4.91 -36.17
C PRO A 212 27.83 -6.22 -35.55
N GLY A 213 28.18 -6.23 -34.27
CA GLY A 213 28.56 -7.46 -33.55
C GLY A 213 27.45 -8.50 -33.47
N ASN A 214 26.20 -8.07 -33.24
CA ASN A 214 25.03 -8.96 -33.20
C ASN A 214 24.58 -9.42 -34.60
N VAL A 215 24.81 -8.62 -35.64
CA VAL A 215 24.58 -9.02 -37.03
C VAL A 215 25.58 -10.10 -37.43
N LEU A 216 26.86 -9.92 -37.08
CA LEU A 216 27.92 -10.87 -37.40
C LEU A 216 27.75 -12.21 -36.66
N LEU A 217 27.53 -12.17 -35.36
CA LEU A 217 27.48 -13.37 -34.51
C LEU A 217 26.11 -14.06 -34.46
N ARG A 218 25.13 -13.56 -35.23
CA ARG A 218 23.78 -14.13 -35.26
C ARG A 218 23.78 -15.62 -35.62
N ASP A 219 24.47 -15.97 -36.70
CA ASP A 219 24.54 -17.35 -37.19
C ASP A 219 25.44 -18.23 -36.31
N VAL A 220 26.29 -17.62 -35.48
CA VAL A 220 27.11 -18.30 -34.47
C VAL A 220 26.27 -18.66 -33.24
N GLY A 221 25.19 -17.92 -33.00
CA GLY A 221 24.34 -18.06 -31.83
C GLY A 221 24.93 -17.42 -30.56
N ILE A 222 25.63 -16.30 -30.72
CA ILE A 222 26.09 -15.46 -29.61
C ILE A 222 25.54 -14.04 -29.82
N ALA A 223 25.03 -13.42 -28.76
CA ALA A 223 24.55 -12.04 -28.86
C ALA A 223 24.75 -11.23 -27.58
N PHE A 224 25.02 -9.93 -27.78
CA PHE A 224 25.12 -8.91 -26.75
C PHE A 224 23.75 -8.28 -26.53
N THR A 225 23.23 -8.40 -25.32
CA THR A 225 21.92 -7.89 -24.92
C THR A 225 22.05 -6.46 -24.34
N PRO A 226 20.95 -5.70 -24.22
CA PRO A 226 20.99 -4.34 -23.69
C PRO A 226 21.11 -4.29 -22.15
N GLY A 227 21.17 -5.43 -21.46
CA GLY A 227 21.36 -5.48 -20.00
C GLY A 227 22.80 -5.14 -19.59
N HIS A 228 22.96 -4.57 -18.41
CA HIS A 228 24.27 -4.20 -17.85
C HIS A 228 24.32 -4.44 -16.33
N ARG A 229 25.51 -4.29 -15.77
CA ARG A 229 25.81 -4.35 -14.35
C ARG A 229 26.74 -3.19 -13.96
N TRP A 230 26.65 -2.72 -12.71
CA TRP A 230 27.23 -1.45 -12.25
C TRP A 230 28.56 -1.59 -11.50
N ASP A 231 28.95 -2.81 -11.22
CA ASP A 231 30.16 -3.26 -10.53
C ASP A 231 31.38 -3.23 -11.47
N ARG A 232 32.23 -2.22 -11.26
CA ARG A 232 33.54 -2.00 -11.89
C ARG A 232 34.64 -2.58 -11.03
N ASP A 233 35.14 -3.77 -11.35
CA ASP A 233 36.26 -4.34 -10.58
C ASP A 233 36.93 -5.55 -11.28
N LEU A 234 37.92 -6.12 -10.58
CA LEU A 234 38.37 -7.49 -10.77
C LEU A 234 37.34 -8.46 -10.17
N LEU A 235 36.79 -9.35 -10.99
CA LEU A 235 35.67 -10.19 -10.59
C LEU A 235 36.03 -11.65 -10.65
N LYS A 236 35.51 -12.42 -9.71
CA LYS A 236 35.54 -13.87 -9.80
C LYS A 236 34.61 -14.37 -10.91
N ILE A 237 35.10 -15.37 -11.63
CA ILE A 237 34.34 -16.08 -12.64
C ILE A 237 34.30 -17.56 -12.30
N LYS A 238 33.18 -18.20 -12.62
CA LYS A 238 33.01 -19.65 -12.50
C LYS A 238 32.83 -20.28 -13.86
N ARG A 239 33.39 -21.48 -14.04
CA ARG A 239 33.14 -22.32 -15.22
C ARG A 239 31.63 -22.48 -15.39
N ALA A 240 31.12 -22.17 -16.59
CA ALA A 240 29.71 -22.36 -16.89
C ALA A 240 29.41 -23.86 -17.05
N SER A 241 28.38 -24.36 -16.36
CA SER A 241 27.95 -25.77 -16.45
C SER A 241 27.15 -26.09 -17.72
N GLY A 242 26.67 -25.06 -18.44
CA GLY A 242 25.84 -25.19 -19.64
C GLY A 242 25.29 -23.83 -20.07
N HIS A 243 24.46 -23.82 -21.12
CA HIS A 243 23.62 -22.67 -21.49
C HIS A 243 22.24 -23.14 -21.93
N THR A 244 21.21 -22.32 -21.73
CA THR A 244 19.84 -22.63 -22.14
C THR A 244 19.68 -22.40 -23.65
N THR A 245 19.31 -23.43 -24.40
CA THR A 245 19.11 -23.34 -25.85
C THR A 245 17.70 -22.85 -26.19
N PRO A 246 17.45 -22.37 -27.43
CA PRO A 246 16.11 -22.02 -27.86
C PRO A 246 15.10 -23.18 -27.76
N GLU A 247 15.53 -24.42 -28.02
CA GLU A 247 14.70 -25.62 -27.88
C GLU A 247 14.29 -25.84 -26.41
N THR A 248 15.22 -25.59 -25.48
CA THR A 248 14.92 -25.65 -24.04
C THR A 248 13.87 -24.60 -23.66
N VAL A 249 13.99 -23.37 -24.20
CA VAL A 249 12.99 -22.31 -24.00
C VAL A 249 11.62 -22.74 -24.54
N LEU A 250 11.57 -23.29 -25.76
CA LEU A 250 10.34 -23.79 -26.38
C LEU A 250 9.70 -24.91 -25.56
N ASN A 251 10.48 -25.87 -25.05
CA ASN A 251 9.98 -26.96 -24.21
C ASN A 251 9.46 -26.46 -22.87
N VAL A 252 10.16 -25.53 -22.23
CA VAL A 252 9.71 -24.90 -20.98
C VAL A 252 8.41 -24.11 -21.18
N LEU A 253 8.24 -23.43 -22.31
CA LEU A 253 6.99 -22.73 -22.63
C LEU A 253 5.82 -23.71 -22.80
N LYS A 254 6.05 -24.87 -23.43
CA LYS A 254 5.03 -25.91 -23.64
C LYS A 254 4.64 -26.63 -22.34
N GLU A 255 5.64 -27.06 -21.55
CA GLU A 255 5.45 -27.93 -20.38
C GLU A 255 6.24 -27.46 -19.15
N PRO A 256 5.95 -26.27 -18.59
CA PRO A 256 6.78 -25.71 -17.53
C PRO A 256 6.82 -26.58 -16.26
N ALA A 257 5.76 -27.31 -15.96
CA ALA A 257 5.71 -28.20 -14.79
C ALA A 257 6.74 -29.35 -14.85
N ALA A 258 7.18 -29.73 -16.05
CA ALA A 258 8.20 -30.78 -16.25
C ALA A 258 9.63 -30.29 -15.94
N HIS A 259 9.82 -28.99 -15.69
CA HIS A 259 11.15 -28.39 -15.54
C HIS A 259 11.38 -27.78 -14.14
N PRO A 260 12.57 -27.99 -13.54
CA PRO A 260 12.96 -27.33 -12.30
C PRO A 260 12.88 -25.82 -12.40
N ARG A 261 12.59 -25.15 -11.28
CA ARG A 261 12.49 -23.68 -11.22
C ARG A 261 13.72 -22.96 -11.78
N SER A 262 14.92 -23.46 -11.48
CA SER A 262 16.18 -22.89 -12.01
C SER A 262 16.23 -22.89 -13.53
N VAL A 263 15.74 -23.95 -14.18
CA VAL A 263 15.68 -24.07 -15.64
C VAL A 263 14.63 -23.11 -16.21
N ARG A 264 13.48 -22.97 -15.56
CA ARG A 264 12.44 -22.02 -15.96
C ARG A 264 12.91 -20.57 -15.87
N ASP A 265 13.56 -20.21 -14.76
CA ASP A 265 14.10 -18.87 -14.56
C ASP A 265 15.15 -18.52 -15.62
N GLN A 266 16.02 -19.46 -15.99
CA GLN A 266 16.98 -19.30 -17.09
C GLN A 266 16.27 -19.19 -18.45
N ALA A 267 15.25 -20.00 -18.71
CA ALA A 267 14.48 -19.95 -19.95
C ALA A 267 13.79 -18.58 -20.15
N ALA A 268 13.21 -17.99 -19.10
CA ALA A 268 12.65 -16.64 -19.18
C ALA A 268 13.71 -15.58 -19.55
N GLN A 269 14.92 -15.69 -19.00
CA GLN A 269 16.02 -14.77 -19.30
C GLN A 269 16.48 -14.90 -20.75
N VAL A 270 16.72 -16.13 -21.21
CA VAL A 270 17.14 -16.39 -22.60
C VAL A 270 16.05 -15.98 -23.57
N MET A 271 14.78 -16.29 -23.29
CA MET A 271 13.64 -15.83 -24.10
C MET A 271 13.66 -14.30 -24.29
N ASN A 272 13.77 -13.53 -23.19
CA ASN A 272 13.82 -12.06 -23.26
C ASN A 272 15.07 -11.56 -24.00
N GLY A 273 16.20 -12.24 -23.85
CA GLY A 273 17.42 -11.99 -24.62
C GLY A 273 17.19 -12.19 -26.12
N LEU A 274 16.64 -13.34 -26.52
CA LEU A 274 16.36 -13.70 -27.92
C LEU A 274 15.45 -12.67 -28.58
N TYR A 275 14.36 -12.26 -27.94
CA TYR A 275 13.47 -11.21 -28.45
C TYR A 275 14.12 -9.84 -28.58
N SER A 276 15.21 -9.58 -27.85
CA SER A 276 15.94 -8.32 -27.96
C SER A 276 16.93 -8.35 -29.13
N VAL A 277 17.60 -9.48 -29.33
CA VAL A 277 18.77 -9.59 -30.22
C VAL A 277 18.49 -10.23 -31.58
N LEU A 278 17.30 -10.81 -31.78
CA LEU A 278 16.86 -11.32 -33.07
C LEU A 278 15.86 -10.35 -33.73
N PRO A 279 15.94 -10.17 -35.07
CA PRO A 279 14.92 -9.42 -35.79
C PRO A 279 13.53 -10.07 -35.67
N PRO A 280 12.45 -9.27 -35.64
CA PRO A 280 11.09 -9.78 -35.78
C PRO A 280 10.92 -10.60 -37.07
N GLY A 281 10.09 -11.64 -37.03
CA GLY A 281 9.75 -12.45 -38.21
C GLY A 281 10.80 -13.51 -38.60
N THR A 282 11.92 -13.63 -37.89
CA THR A 282 12.80 -14.81 -38.05
C THR A 282 12.05 -16.10 -37.65
N PRO A 283 12.34 -17.27 -38.27
CA PRO A 283 11.64 -18.52 -37.96
C PRO A 283 11.61 -18.84 -36.46
N LEU A 284 12.75 -18.69 -35.78
CA LEU A 284 12.84 -18.92 -34.34
C LEU A 284 11.95 -17.94 -33.54
N ILE A 285 11.87 -16.66 -33.94
CA ILE A 285 11.00 -15.70 -33.26
C ILE A 285 9.52 -16.04 -33.51
N ALA A 286 9.15 -16.50 -34.71
CA ALA A 286 7.79 -16.94 -34.99
C ALA A 286 7.39 -18.16 -34.15
N GLU A 287 8.28 -19.15 -34.02
CA GLU A 287 8.07 -20.32 -33.15
C GLU A 287 7.96 -19.93 -31.68
N LEU A 288 8.86 -19.05 -31.20
CA LEU A 288 8.83 -18.52 -29.84
C LEU A 288 7.56 -17.73 -29.56
N ASP A 289 7.10 -16.89 -30.49
CA ASP A 289 5.87 -16.11 -30.33
C ASP A 289 4.64 -17.04 -30.26
N ALA A 290 4.59 -18.12 -31.06
CA ALA A 290 3.53 -19.11 -31.00
C ALA A 290 3.49 -19.85 -29.66
N ALA A 291 4.64 -20.37 -29.21
CA ALA A 291 4.76 -21.04 -27.91
C ALA A 291 4.47 -20.09 -26.74
N PHE A 292 4.98 -18.87 -26.80
CA PHE A 292 4.73 -17.81 -25.83
C PHE A 292 3.24 -17.49 -25.72
N ARG A 293 2.55 -17.27 -26.84
CA ARG A 293 1.10 -17.00 -26.86
C ARG A 293 0.31 -18.17 -26.30
N GLY A 294 0.67 -19.40 -26.68
CA GLY A 294 0.04 -20.63 -26.17
C GLY A 294 0.12 -20.74 -24.65
N ARG A 295 1.27 -20.35 -24.06
CA ARG A 295 1.46 -20.38 -22.60
C ARG A 295 0.86 -19.19 -21.87
N VAL A 296 1.15 -17.97 -22.31
CA VAL A 296 0.79 -16.75 -21.56
C VAL A 296 -0.72 -16.60 -21.45
N ASN A 297 -1.48 -17.04 -22.45
CA ASN A 297 -2.95 -17.03 -22.44
C ASN A 297 -3.58 -17.89 -21.33
N GLN A 298 -2.82 -18.82 -20.75
CA GLN A 298 -3.26 -19.65 -19.63
C GLN A 298 -2.97 -18.99 -18.26
N ILE A 299 -2.19 -17.92 -18.25
CA ILE A 299 -1.76 -17.22 -17.03
C ILE A 299 -2.63 -15.98 -16.87
N ASN A 300 -3.47 -15.99 -15.83
CA ASN A 300 -4.52 -15.00 -15.64
C ASN A 300 -4.44 -14.40 -14.23
N PRO A 301 -3.63 -13.34 -14.00
CA PRO A 301 -3.61 -12.68 -12.71
C PRO A 301 -4.95 -11.99 -12.45
N THR A 302 -5.69 -12.49 -11.46
CA THR A 302 -6.99 -11.95 -11.02
C THR A 302 -7.07 -12.01 -9.48
N PRO A 303 -8.05 -11.34 -8.84
CA PRO A 303 -8.25 -11.48 -7.39
C PRO A 303 -8.48 -12.94 -6.94
N LYS A 304 -9.04 -13.78 -7.82
CA LYS A 304 -9.26 -15.21 -7.56
C LYS A 304 -8.04 -16.08 -7.88
N THR A 305 -7.17 -15.63 -8.80
CA THR A 305 -6.01 -16.38 -9.29
C THR A 305 -4.74 -15.58 -9.11
N ARG A 306 -4.03 -15.84 -8.01
CA ARG A 306 -2.77 -15.18 -7.67
C ARG A 306 -1.61 -15.79 -8.45
N VAL A 307 -0.83 -14.94 -9.13
CA VAL A 307 0.42 -15.36 -9.80
C VAL A 307 1.62 -15.04 -8.91
N THR A 308 2.38 -16.06 -8.52
CA THR A 308 3.58 -15.96 -7.66
C THR A 308 4.86 -16.41 -8.37
N ASP A 309 4.72 -17.25 -9.40
CA ASP A 309 5.83 -17.89 -10.07
C ASP A 309 6.65 -16.87 -10.90
N PRO A 310 7.98 -16.75 -10.67
CA PRO A 310 8.81 -15.76 -11.37
C PRO A 310 8.83 -15.94 -12.89
N PHE A 311 8.77 -17.18 -13.39
CA PHE A 311 8.73 -17.46 -14.81
C PHE A 311 7.42 -16.95 -15.42
N GLU A 312 6.28 -17.27 -14.81
CA GLU A 312 4.97 -16.75 -15.26
C GLU A 312 4.90 -15.23 -15.23
N LYS A 313 5.44 -14.59 -14.18
CA LYS A 313 5.55 -13.13 -14.11
C LYS A 313 6.42 -12.54 -15.21
N ALA A 314 7.50 -13.22 -15.62
CA ALA A 314 8.32 -12.80 -16.74
C ALA A 314 7.54 -12.85 -18.07
N LEU A 315 6.72 -13.88 -18.27
CA LEU A 315 5.83 -13.99 -19.45
C LEU A 315 4.80 -12.86 -19.49
N LEU A 316 4.14 -12.59 -18.37
CA LEU A 316 3.15 -11.51 -18.24
C LEU A 316 3.79 -10.12 -18.40
N ASN A 317 5.01 -9.90 -17.92
CA ASN A 317 5.76 -8.65 -18.18
C ASN A 317 6.04 -8.47 -19.67
N ARG A 318 6.40 -9.54 -20.38
CA ARG A 318 6.56 -9.52 -21.83
C ARG A 318 5.24 -9.21 -22.52
N GLU A 319 4.15 -9.86 -22.13
CA GLU A 319 2.82 -9.57 -22.66
C GLU A 319 2.45 -8.10 -22.45
N LEU A 320 2.67 -7.56 -21.26
CA LEU A 320 2.43 -6.15 -20.97
C LEU A 320 3.25 -5.22 -21.88
N ALA A 321 4.52 -5.56 -22.15
CA ALA A 321 5.36 -4.80 -23.08
C ALA A 321 4.84 -4.85 -24.52
N LEU A 322 4.27 -5.99 -24.95
CA LEU A 322 3.61 -6.11 -26.25
C LEU A 322 2.34 -5.28 -26.30
N LEU A 323 1.45 -5.46 -25.32
CA LEU A 323 0.19 -4.70 -25.22
C LEU A 323 0.45 -3.20 -25.31
N ASN A 324 1.44 -2.67 -24.59
CA ASN A 324 1.78 -1.25 -24.60
C ASN A 324 2.27 -0.70 -25.96
N ARG A 325 2.65 -1.56 -26.90
CA ARG A 325 3.10 -1.19 -28.25
C ARG A 325 2.05 -1.45 -29.33
N VAL A 326 0.98 -2.19 -29.00
CA VAL A 326 -0.10 -2.47 -29.96
C VAL A 326 -0.72 -1.14 -30.41
N PRO A 327 -0.83 -0.90 -31.74
CA PRO A 327 -1.53 0.26 -32.28
C PRO A 327 -2.96 0.36 -31.73
N VAL A 328 -3.48 1.58 -31.60
CA VAL A 328 -4.87 1.79 -31.15
C VAL A 328 -5.87 1.08 -32.07
N SER A 329 -5.58 1.01 -33.37
CA SER A 329 -6.37 0.28 -34.37
C SER A 329 -6.42 -1.23 -34.16
N GLU A 330 -5.49 -1.82 -33.41
CA GLU A 330 -5.38 -3.27 -33.19
C GLU A 330 -5.60 -3.68 -31.73
N THR A 331 -5.89 -2.71 -30.85
CA THR A 331 -6.11 -2.97 -29.43
C THR A 331 -7.37 -3.80 -29.23
N THR A 332 -7.26 -4.89 -28.48
CA THR A 332 -8.36 -5.81 -28.14
C THR A 332 -8.48 -5.96 -26.63
N ALA A 333 -9.64 -6.42 -26.15
CA ALA A 333 -9.88 -6.69 -24.74
C ALA A 333 -8.90 -7.75 -24.21
N HIS A 334 -8.24 -7.44 -23.09
CA HIS A 334 -7.44 -8.41 -22.38
C HIS A 334 -8.35 -9.38 -21.61
N ARG A 335 -8.04 -10.67 -21.69
CA ARG A 335 -8.81 -11.77 -21.09
C ARG A 335 -9.10 -11.65 -19.58
N THR A 336 -8.30 -10.86 -18.84
CA THR A 336 -8.48 -10.65 -17.40
C THR A 336 -9.29 -9.41 -17.03
N ALA A 337 -9.62 -8.52 -17.99
CA ALA A 337 -10.20 -7.22 -17.70
C ALA A 337 -11.52 -7.34 -16.92
N GLU A 338 -12.44 -8.19 -17.39
CA GLU A 338 -13.74 -8.42 -16.77
C GLU A 338 -13.61 -9.01 -15.36
N ALA A 339 -12.79 -10.06 -15.20
CA ALA A 339 -12.60 -10.74 -13.93
C ALA A 339 -11.97 -9.85 -12.84
N VAL A 340 -11.24 -8.80 -13.24
CA VAL A 340 -10.58 -7.86 -12.32
C VAL A 340 -11.47 -6.65 -12.04
N TYR A 341 -12.03 -6.04 -13.08
CA TYR A 341 -12.66 -4.72 -13.00
C TYR A 341 -14.18 -4.76 -13.01
N GLY A 342 -14.79 -5.85 -13.47
CA GLY A 342 -16.23 -6.07 -13.51
C GLY A 342 -16.77 -6.28 -14.92
N THR A 343 -17.98 -6.84 -14.97
CA THR A 343 -18.71 -7.16 -16.19
C THR A 343 -19.37 -5.93 -16.80
N ILE A 344 -19.36 -5.85 -18.14
CA ILE A 344 -20.10 -4.86 -18.90
C ILE A 344 -21.23 -5.59 -19.64
N PRO A 345 -22.50 -5.14 -19.53
CA PRO A 345 -23.60 -5.73 -20.30
C PRO A 345 -23.30 -5.74 -21.80
N VAL A 346 -23.60 -6.84 -22.48
CA VAL A 346 -23.30 -7.02 -23.91
C VAL A 346 -24.02 -5.98 -24.78
N ASP A 347 -25.19 -5.54 -24.34
CA ASP A 347 -26.06 -4.53 -24.95
C ASP A 347 -25.74 -3.09 -24.50
N ALA A 348 -24.68 -2.88 -23.72
CA ALA A 348 -24.25 -1.54 -23.30
C ALA A 348 -24.02 -0.65 -24.53
N LYS A 349 -24.84 0.41 -24.63
CA LYS A 349 -24.82 1.33 -25.76
C LYS A 349 -23.55 2.17 -25.74
N ARG A 350 -22.89 2.25 -26.90
CA ARG A 350 -21.79 3.18 -27.13
C ARG A 350 -22.38 4.53 -27.46
N VAL A 351 -21.93 5.55 -26.76
CA VAL A 351 -22.50 6.90 -26.83
C VAL A 351 -21.49 7.90 -27.38
N THR A 352 -22.04 9.02 -27.85
CA THR A 352 -21.30 10.26 -28.05
C THR A 352 -21.74 11.25 -26.97
N ARG A 353 -20.78 11.78 -26.21
CA ARG A 353 -21.03 12.71 -25.10
C ARG A 353 -20.07 13.90 -25.18
N ARG A 354 -20.60 15.09 -24.90
CA ARG A 354 -19.81 16.30 -24.72
C ARG A 354 -19.56 16.49 -23.24
N VAL A 355 -18.34 16.89 -22.89
CA VAL A 355 -17.90 17.10 -21.51
C VAL A 355 -17.22 18.46 -21.45
N SER A 356 -17.75 19.33 -20.61
CA SER A 356 -17.17 20.64 -20.32
C SER A 356 -15.92 20.50 -19.48
N ILE A 357 -14.82 21.13 -19.92
CA ILE A 357 -13.53 21.12 -19.23
C ILE A 357 -13.22 22.52 -18.72
N ASP A 358 -13.27 22.65 -17.39
CA ASP A 358 -12.87 23.85 -16.66
C ASP A 358 -11.35 23.92 -16.57
N THR A 359 -10.76 24.82 -17.33
CA THR A 359 -9.30 24.97 -17.42
C THR A 359 -8.68 25.73 -16.26
N SER A 360 -9.49 26.35 -15.40
CA SER A 360 -9.05 26.88 -14.11
C SER A 360 -8.69 25.76 -13.14
N ARG A 361 -9.28 24.56 -13.33
CA ARG A 361 -8.95 23.36 -12.57
C ARG A 361 -7.81 22.57 -13.22
N THR A 362 -6.85 22.16 -12.40
CA THR A 362 -5.72 21.33 -12.85
C THR A 362 -6.04 19.83 -12.77
N ARG A 363 -5.21 19.00 -13.40
CA ARG A 363 -5.31 17.53 -13.35
C ARG A 363 -6.60 16.98 -13.95
N TRP A 364 -7.13 15.91 -13.37
CA TRP A 364 -8.13 15.05 -14.01
C TRP A 364 -9.55 15.59 -13.83
N HIS A 365 -10.24 15.76 -14.95
CA HIS A 365 -11.66 16.00 -15.05
C HIS A 365 -12.38 14.69 -15.28
N SER A 366 -13.30 14.35 -14.38
CA SER A 366 -14.18 13.20 -14.51
C SER A 366 -15.18 13.43 -15.64
N THR A 367 -15.44 12.39 -16.42
CA THR A 367 -16.32 12.48 -17.62
C THR A 367 -17.65 11.76 -17.44
N GLY A 368 -17.78 10.89 -16.43
CA GLY A 368 -18.88 9.93 -16.33
C GLY A 368 -18.86 8.85 -17.43
N LEU A 369 -17.75 8.71 -18.16
CA LEU A 369 -17.59 7.76 -19.25
C LEU A 369 -16.56 6.69 -18.92
N TYR A 370 -16.74 5.53 -19.54
CA TYR A 370 -15.87 4.38 -19.40
C TYR A 370 -15.53 3.82 -20.79
N ALA A 371 -14.25 3.58 -21.03
CA ALA A 371 -13.80 2.81 -22.19
C ALA A 371 -13.94 1.33 -21.87
N ALA A 372 -14.86 0.63 -22.54
CA ALA A 372 -14.90 -0.82 -22.43
C ALA A 372 -13.56 -1.41 -22.92
N PRO A 373 -13.09 -2.54 -22.35
CA PRO A 373 -11.84 -3.17 -22.78
C PRO A 373 -11.78 -3.39 -24.29
N GLY A 374 -10.75 -2.86 -24.96
CA GLY A 374 -10.58 -2.96 -26.41
C GLY A 374 -11.39 -1.98 -27.27
N ASP A 375 -12.39 -1.30 -26.71
CA ASP A 375 -13.16 -0.31 -27.47
C ASP A 375 -12.27 0.90 -27.84
N ARG A 376 -12.53 1.45 -29.03
CA ARG A 376 -11.85 2.62 -29.56
C ARG A 376 -12.70 3.84 -29.28
N ILE A 377 -12.11 4.82 -28.60
CA ILE A 377 -12.77 6.06 -28.22
C ILE A 377 -12.14 7.19 -29.01
N THR A 378 -12.92 7.87 -29.84
CA THR A 378 -12.47 9.10 -30.49
C THR A 378 -12.79 10.28 -29.58
N VAL A 379 -11.74 11.03 -29.22
CA VAL A 379 -11.85 12.25 -28.42
C VAL A 379 -11.59 13.42 -29.34
N THR A 380 -12.60 14.27 -29.51
CA THR A 380 -12.53 15.48 -30.31
C THR A 380 -12.45 16.71 -29.41
N VAL A 381 -11.48 17.58 -29.65
CA VAL A 381 -11.29 18.85 -28.94
C VAL A 381 -11.15 20.00 -29.95
N PRO A 382 -11.42 21.26 -29.54
CA PRO A 382 -11.22 22.41 -30.42
C PRO A 382 -9.76 22.58 -30.88
N ALA A 383 -9.58 23.21 -32.05
CA ALA A 383 -8.27 23.49 -32.65
C ALA A 383 -7.28 24.18 -31.69
N HIS A 384 -7.78 25.08 -30.82
CA HIS A 384 -6.94 25.82 -29.87
C HIS A 384 -6.44 24.96 -28.69
N VAL A 385 -7.00 23.77 -28.48
CA VAL A 385 -6.64 22.81 -27.43
C VAL A 385 -5.64 21.77 -27.94
N ALA A 386 -5.76 21.37 -29.21
CA ALA A 386 -4.88 20.39 -29.84
C ALA A 386 -3.40 20.80 -29.75
N GLY A 387 -2.52 19.85 -29.42
CA GLY A 387 -1.08 20.08 -29.31
C GLY A 387 -0.66 20.97 -28.14
N LYS A 388 -1.60 21.38 -27.26
CA LYS A 388 -1.25 22.17 -26.08
C LYS A 388 -0.74 21.30 -24.94
N GLY A 389 -0.80 19.98 -25.02
CA GLY A 389 -0.28 19.08 -23.97
C GLY A 389 -1.33 18.70 -22.92
N TYR A 390 -2.61 18.77 -23.28
CA TYR A 390 -3.67 18.05 -22.58
C TYR A 390 -3.58 16.56 -22.90
N HIS A 391 -4.10 15.74 -21.99
CA HIS A 391 -4.10 14.30 -22.16
C HIS A 391 -5.48 13.70 -21.88
N VAL A 392 -5.73 12.54 -22.47
CA VAL A 392 -6.79 11.64 -22.04
C VAL A 392 -6.15 10.54 -21.20
N GLN A 393 -6.61 10.41 -19.96
CA GLN A 393 -6.25 9.31 -19.07
C GLN A 393 -7.34 8.23 -19.17
N VAL A 394 -6.92 7.00 -19.41
CA VAL A 394 -7.77 5.81 -19.38
C VAL A 394 -7.40 4.99 -18.15
N SER A 395 -8.36 4.82 -17.24
CA SER A 395 -8.24 4.17 -15.93
C SER A 395 -7.51 5.00 -14.86
N GLY A 396 -8.08 5.01 -13.64
CA GLY A 396 -7.47 5.57 -12.43
C GLY A 396 -6.45 4.65 -11.74
N HIS A 397 -6.28 3.41 -12.22
CA HIS A 397 -5.33 2.43 -11.69
C HIS A 397 -3.89 2.73 -12.21
N VAL A 398 -3.24 3.75 -11.65
CA VAL A 398 -1.92 4.24 -12.11
C VAL A 398 -0.74 3.45 -11.57
N ASP A 399 -0.95 2.71 -10.49
CA ASP A 399 0.06 1.91 -9.83
C ASP A 399 0.71 0.83 -10.71
N SER A 400 2.03 0.73 -10.58
CA SER A 400 2.80 -0.42 -11.03
C SER A 400 3.04 -1.39 -9.88
N ILE A 401 2.62 -2.64 -10.04
CA ILE A 401 2.83 -3.71 -9.04
C ILE A 401 3.93 -4.70 -9.44
N ALA A 402 4.74 -4.37 -10.46
CA ALA A 402 5.72 -5.29 -11.04
C ALA A 402 6.74 -5.83 -10.01
N HIS A 403 7.08 -5.05 -8.99
CA HIS A 403 8.00 -5.43 -7.90
C HIS A 403 7.37 -6.33 -6.83
N LYS A 404 6.03 -6.42 -6.75
CA LYS A 404 5.36 -7.25 -5.74
C LYS A 404 5.71 -8.72 -5.92
N GLY A 405 5.83 -9.46 -4.82
CA GLY A 405 6.07 -10.91 -4.84
C GLY A 405 4.97 -11.71 -5.54
N SER A 406 3.74 -11.19 -5.57
CA SER A 406 2.59 -11.83 -6.23
C SER A 406 1.68 -10.82 -6.91
N TRP A 407 0.98 -11.24 -7.96
CA TRP A 407 0.09 -10.39 -8.76
C TRP A 407 -1.35 -10.91 -8.77
N LEU A 408 -2.29 -10.00 -8.51
CA LEU A 408 -3.75 -10.16 -8.56
C LEU A 408 -4.38 -9.46 -9.76
N ARG A 409 -3.57 -8.76 -10.55
CA ARG A 409 -3.92 -8.12 -11.83
C ARG A 409 -2.66 -7.96 -12.67
N MET A 410 -2.81 -7.51 -13.91
CA MET A 410 -1.66 -7.13 -14.73
C MET A 410 -0.88 -5.98 -14.07
N PRO A 411 0.47 -5.94 -14.19
CA PRO A 411 1.29 -5.00 -13.42
C PRO A 411 0.98 -3.53 -13.62
N ARG A 412 0.58 -3.14 -14.84
CA ARG A 412 0.15 -1.79 -15.20
C ARG A 412 -1.03 -1.92 -16.15
N VAL A 413 -2.08 -1.14 -15.93
CA VAL A 413 -3.34 -1.26 -16.69
C VAL A 413 -3.87 0.04 -17.25
N SER A 414 -3.37 1.18 -16.75
CA SER A 414 -3.77 2.50 -17.21
C SER A 414 -2.96 2.96 -18.42
N ARG A 415 -3.57 3.85 -19.20
CA ARG A 415 -2.93 4.47 -20.37
C ARG A 415 -3.19 5.97 -20.39
N ARG A 416 -2.24 6.70 -20.94
CA ARG A 416 -2.32 8.16 -21.08
C ARG A 416 -1.96 8.54 -22.51
N TYR A 417 -2.83 9.30 -23.15
CA TYR A 417 -2.71 9.72 -24.54
C TYR A 417 -2.65 11.23 -24.61
N LYS A 418 -1.73 11.77 -25.41
CA LYS A 418 -1.68 13.20 -25.67
C LYS A 418 -2.76 13.59 -26.69
N LEU A 419 -3.42 14.72 -26.46
CA LEU A 419 -4.33 15.34 -27.42
C LEU A 419 -3.52 16.23 -28.38
N GLU A 420 -2.79 15.59 -29.31
CA GLU A 420 -1.91 16.30 -30.27
C GLU A 420 -2.67 16.83 -31.50
N ALA A 421 -3.84 16.26 -31.80
CA ALA A 421 -4.70 16.65 -32.92
C ALA A 421 -6.14 16.88 -32.42
N GLU A 422 -6.95 17.60 -33.22
CA GLU A 422 -8.37 17.84 -32.91
C GLU A 422 -9.13 16.56 -32.64
N ALA A 423 -8.85 15.49 -33.38
CA ALA A 423 -9.37 14.16 -33.11
C ALA A 423 -8.25 13.20 -32.72
N THR A 424 -8.34 12.62 -31.53
CA THR A 424 -7.40 11.61 -31.02
C THR A 424 -8.16 10.34 -30.69
N THR A 425 -7.76 9.20 -31.26
CA THR A 425 -8.36 7.91 -30.90
C THR A 425 -7.54 7.22 -29.82
N VAL A 426 -8.20 6.74 -28.77
CA VAL A 426 -7.60 6.03 -27.63
C VAL A 426 -8.24 4.66 -27.45
N ALA A 427 -7.49 3.70 -26.89
CA ALA A 427 -8.00 2.37 -26.56
C ALA A 427 -7.17 1.75 -25.43
N SER A 428 -7.78 0.91 -24.60
CA SER A 428 -7.10 0.18 -23.53
C SER A 428 -7.49 -1.29 -23.54
N PRO A 429 -6.53 -2.24 -23.52
CA PRO A 429 -6.85 -3.66 -23.34
C PRO A 429 -7.61 -3.95 -22.05
N PHE A 430 -7.46 -3.11 -21.02
CA PHE A 430 -8.09 -3.30 -19.72
C PHE A 430 -9.33 -2.43 -19.51
N GLY A 431 -9.62 -1.53 -20.46
CA GLY A 431 -10.64 -0.51 -20.29
C GLY A 431 -10.31 0.49 -19.17
N GLY A 432 -11.31 1.24 -18.74
CA GLY A 432 -11.21 2.14 -17.59
C GLY A 432 -12.08 3.39 -17.71
N ALA A 433 -12.32 4.05 -16.57
CA ALA A 433 -12.91 5.39 -16.54
C ALA A 433 -12.04 6.38 -17.34
N LEU A 434 -12.69 7.32 -18.03
CA LEU A 434 -12.05 8.29 -18.89
C LEU A 434 -11.94 9.64 -18.19
N TYR A 435 -10.77 10.27 -18.29
CA TYR A 435 -10.52 11.60 -17.74
C TYR A 435 -9.82 12.50 -18.76
N VAL A 436 -10.13 13.79 -18.71
CA VAL A 436 -9.29 14.82 -19.35
C VAL A 436 -8.32 15.36 -18.32
N ASP A 437 -7.02 15.29 -18.61
CA ASP A 437 -5.95 15.70 -17.72
C ASP A 437 -5.30 17.02 -18.18
N THR A 438 -5.46 18.05 -17.35
CA THR A 438 -4.96 19.42 -17.56
C THR A 438 -3.66 19.71 -16.78
N THR A 439 -2.98 18.71 -16.22
CA THR A 439 -1.73 18.89 -15.45
C THR A 439 -0.62 19.67 -16.20
N PRO A 440 0.28 20.40 -15.48
CA PRO A 440 0.28 20.69 -14.04
C PRO A 440 -0.04 22.14 -13.66
N LYS A 441 -0.39 23.03 -14.61
CA LYS A 441 -0.65 24.45 -14.33
C LYS A 441 -1.99 24.88 -14.92
N PRO A 442 -2.78 25.72 -14.21
CA PRO A 442 -3.92 26.40 -14.82
C PRO A 442 -3.40 27.14 -16.04
N ARG A 443 -3.94 26.82 -17.21
CA ARG A 443 -3.57 27.51 -18.43
C ARG A 443 -4.55 28.65 -18.59
N VAL A 444 -4.06 29.82 -19.00
CA VAL A 444 -4.92 30.92 -19.45
C VAL A 444 -5.46 30.58 -20.84
N THR A 445 -6.15 29.46 -20.92
CA THR A 445 -6.89 28.97 -22.08
C THR A 445 -8.36 29.07 -21.75
N PRO A 446 -9.24 29.37 -22.71
CA PRO A 446 -10.67 29.26 -22.48
C PRO A 446 -11.05 27.82 -22.09
N ASP A 447 -12.11 27.70 -21.30
CA ASP A 447 -12.80 26.43 -21.10
C ASP A 447 -13.25 25.87 -22.45
N PHE A 448 -13.32 24.55 -22.54
CA PHE A 448 -13.61 23.88 -23.79
C PHE A 448 -14.47 22.63 -23.62
N GLU A 449 -15.16 22.25 -24.70
CA GLU A 449 -15.92 21.01 -24.78
C GLU A 449 -15.05 19.91 -25.41
N ALA A 450 -14.88 18.80 -24.71
CA ALA A 450 -14.33 17.57 -25.26
C ALA A 450 -15.48 16.63 -25.66
N VAL A 451 -15.48 16.13 -26.89
CA VAL A 451 -16.46 15.16 -27.38
C VAL A 451 -15.87 13.76 -27.38
N PHE A 452 -16.47 12.85 -26.64
CA PHE A 452 -16.08 11.44 -26.59
C PHE A 452 -17.08 10.60 -27.36
N ALA A 453 -16.63 9.88 -28.38
CA ALA A 453 -17.43 8.96 -29.18
C ALA A 453 -16.94 7.52 -29.02
N GLY A 454 -17.87 6.58 -28.78
CA GLY A 454 -17.57 5.15 -28.65
C GLY A 454 -17.43 4.65 -27.21
N ALA A 455 -17.61 5.52 -26.20
CA ALA A 455 -17.55 5.13 -24.79
C ALA A 455 -18.91 4.61 -24.30
N ILE A 456 -18.92 3.93 -23.15
CA ILE A 456 -20.17 3.66 -22.40
C ILE A 456 -20.29 4.64 -21.24
N GLU A 457 -21.50 4.84 -20.73
CA GLU A 457 -21.72 5.65 -19.53
C GLU A 457 -21.44 4.83 -18.27
N ALA A 458 -20.90 5.49 -17.26
CA ALA A 458 -20.61 4.95 -15.94
C ALA A 458 -21.41 5.68 -14.87
N PRO A 459 -21.73 5.05 -13.73
CA PRO A 459 -22.39 5.75 -12.63
C PRO A 459 -21.54 6.92 -12.16
N TRP A 460 -22.13 8.12 -12.23
CA TRP A 460 -21.42 9.36 -11.94
C TRP A 460 -22.31 10.29 -11.13
N PHE A 461 -21.79 10.75 -10.00
CA PHE A 461 -22.43 11.71 -9.11
C PHE A 461 -21.50 12.89 -8.89
N VAL A 462 -22.03 14.11 -9.00
CA VAL A 462 -21.31 15.33 -8.65
C VAL A 462 -22.15 16.13 -7.66
N LEU A 463 -21.62 16.36 -6.46
CA LEU A 463 -22.30 17.12 -5.41
C LEU A 463 -22.67 18.52 -5.91
N GLY A 464 -23.93 18.92 -5.74
CA GLY A 464 -24.46 20.19 -6.21
C GLY A 464 -24.88 20.23 -7.68
N GLN A 465 -24.56 19.20 -8.48
CA GLN A 465 -24.98 19.08 -9.88
C GLN A 465 -25.91 17.88 -10.12
N THR A 466 -25.68 16.76 -9.44
CA THR A 466 -26.53 15.56 -9.49
C THR A 466 -27.38 15.50 -8.22
N THR A 467 -28.69 15.39 -8.37
CA THR A 467 -29.61 15.19 -7.23
C THR A 467 -29.67 13.71 -6.81
N ASP A 468 -30.06 13.43 -5.57
CA ASP A 468 -30.26 12.04 -5.10
C ASP A 468 -31.35 11.30 -5.91
N ALA A 469 -32.37 12.02 -6.40
CA ALA A 469 -33.38 11.44 -7.29
C ALA A 469 -32.77 11.00 -8.64
N GLN A 470 -32.00 11.88 -9.29
CA GLN A 470 -31.28 11.52 -10.52
C GLN A 470 -30.28 10.38 -10.30
N TRP A 471 -29.64 10.34 -9.12
CA TRP A 471 -28.78 9.22 -8.75
C TRP A 471 -29.56 7.90 -8.70
N ARG A 472 -30.63 7.87 -7.90
CA ARG A 472 -31.49 6.70 -7.66
C ARG A 472 -32.14 6.20 -8.94
N ASP A 473 -32.68 7.10 -9.76
CA ASP A 473 -33.56 6.74 -10.86
C ASP A 473 -32.77 6.51 -12.16
N GLU A 474 -31.57 7.08 -12.31
CA GLU A 474 -30.80 7.04 -13.57
C GLU A 474 -29.32 6.68 -13.39
N GLN A 475 -28.55 7.49 -12.63
CA GLN A 475 -27.08 7.42 -12.68
C GLN A 475 -26.54 6.10 -12.14
N ARG A 476 -27.11 5.58 -11.06
CA ARG A 476 -26.66 4.32 -10.46
C ARG A 476 -26.87 3.11 -11.36
N HIS A 477 -27.69 3.23 -12.42
CA HIS A 477 -28.03 2.15 -13.34
C HIS A 477 -27.15 2.12 -14.60
N ARG A 478 -26.30 3.13 -14.85
CA ARG A 478 -25.39 3.17 -16.02
C ARG A 478 -24.48 1.93 -16.08
N PRO A 479 -24.13 1.40 -17.27
CA PRO A 479 -23.51 0.07 -17.42
C PRO A 479 -22.04 -0.04 -17.00
N GLY A 480 -21.33 1.08 -16.82
CA GLY A 480 -19.92 1.07 -16.42
C GLY A 480 -19.66 0.28 -15.12
N PRO A 481 -18.55 -0.48 -15.04
CA PRO A 481 -18.26 -1.34 -13.89
C PRO A 481 -17.60 -0.58 -12.72
N PHE A 482 -17.18 0.67 -12.96
CA PHE A 482 -16.66 1.60 -11.96
C PHE A 482 -17.54 2.84 -11.91
N ALA A 483 -17.72 3.40 -10.72
CA ALA A 483 -18.43 4.63 -10.46
C ALA A 483 -17.46 5.74 -10.05
N GLU A 484 -17.87 6.98 -10.27
CA GLU A 484 -17.21 8.16 -9.72
C GLU A 484 -18.19 9.00 -8.90
N LEU A 485 -17.84 9.27 -7.65
CA LEU A 485 -18.56 10.18 -6.77
C LEU A 485 -17.67 11.39 -6.48
N CYS A 486 -18.10 12.58 -6.87
CA CYS A 486 -17.27 13.78 -6.88
C CYS A 486 -17.91 14.94 -6.11
N SER A 487 -17.06 15.80 -5.56
CA SER A 487 -17.34 17.12 -5.04
C SER A 487 -16.25 18.08 -5.53
N ASP A 488 -16.23 19.32 -5.04
CA ASP A 488 -15.17 20.27 -5.38
C ASP A 488 -13.80 19.88 -4.79
N HIS A 489 -13.80 19.24 -3.62
CA HIS A 489 -12.56 18.87 -2.93
C HIS A 489 -12.12 17.42 -3.17
N LEU A 490 -13.03 16.48 -3.50
CA LEU A 490 -12.69 15.05 -3.63
C LEU A 490 -13.47 14.36 -4.75
N CYS A 491 -12.81 13.49 -5.51
CA CYS A 491 -13.45 12.46 -6.33
C CYS A 491 -13.03 11.06 -5.86
N ILE A 492 -14.01 10.15 -5.72
CA ILE A 492 -13.81 8.76 -5.31
C ILE A 492 -14.18 7.85 -6.49
N SER A 493 -13.21 7.08 -6.99
CA SER A 493 -13.40 6.06 -8.01
C SER A 493 -13.42 4.67 -7.36
N LEU A 494 -14.52 3.94 -7.50
CA LEU A 494 -14.72 2.63 -6.86
C LEU A 494 -15.60 1.70 -7.72
N PRO A 495 -15.59 0.37 -7.49
CA PRO A 495 -16.45 -0.54 -8.24
C PRO A 495 -17.92 -0.14 -8.12
N ALA A 496 -18.62 -0.04 -9.26
CA ALA A 496 -20.00 0.42 -9.31
C ALA A 496 -20.92 -0.40 -8.41
N ARG A 497 -20.69 -1.72 -8.32
CA ARG A 497 -21.44 -2.64 -7.44
C ARG A 497 -21.49 -2.21 -5.97
N ALA A 498 -20.53 -1.41 -5.50
CA ALA A 498 -20.51 -0.95 -4.12
C ALA A 498 -21.44 0.25 -3.84
N VAL A 499 -21.96 0.89 -4.90
CA VAL A 499 -22.76 2.11 -4.78
C VAL A 499 -24.13 2.02 -5.45
N ARG A 500 -24.38 0.98 -6.25
CA ARG A 500 -25.67 0.82 -6.95
C ARG A 500 -26.88 0.72 -6.01
N ASP A 501 -26.68 0.23 -4.79
CA ASP A 501 -27.78 0.07 -3.82
C ASP A 501 -27.95 1.30 -2.91
N LEU A 502 -27.14 2.36 -3.12
CA LEU A 502 -27.30 3.61 -2.37
C LEU A 502 -28.48 4.40 -2.92
N GLU A 503 -29.43 4.70 -2.07
CA GLU A 503 -30.62 5.52 -2.39
C GLU A 503 -30.29 7.02 -2.44
N ALA A 504 -29.27 7.46 -1.69
CA ALA A 504 -28.83 8.84 -1.62
C ALA A 504 -27.31 8.93 -1.48
N VAL A 505 -26.70 9.92 -2.13
CA VAL A 505 -25.24 10.12 -2.18
C VAL A 505 -24.83 11.51 -1.73
N SER A 506 -25.73 12.50 -1.77
CA SER A 506 -25.45 13.89 -1.40
C SER A 506 -24.86 13.99 0.01
N GLY A 507 -25.49 13.34 1.00
CA GLY A 507 -25.01 13.34 2.39
C GLY A 507 -23.62 12.70 2.55
N LEU A 508 -23.33 11.66 1.76
CA LEU A 508 -22.02 11.00 1.73
C LEU A 508 -20.94 11.93 1.16
N MET A 509 -21.21 12.56 0.01
CA MET A 509 -20.25 13.46 -0.61
C MET A 509 -20.08 14.77 0.14
N THR A 510 -21.10 15.28 0.84
CA THR A 510 -20.94 16.41 1.77
C THR A 510 -20.00 16.07 2.92
N PHE A 511 -20.08 14.86 3.47
CA PHE A 511 -19.16 14.41 4.52
C PHE A 511 -17.71 14.41 4.02
N TRP A 512 -17.47 13.86 2.83
CA TRP A 512 -16.14 13.78 2.22
C TRP A 512 -15.59 15.14 1.80
N ASP A 513 -16.44 16.00 1.24
CA ASP A 513 -16.06 17.37 0.88
C ASP A 513 -15.60 18.15 2.11
N ARG A 514 -16.38 18.11 3.20
CA ARG A 514 -16.03 18.73 4.49
C ARG A 514 -14.74 18.15 5.08
N THR A 515 -14.49 16.86 4.88
CA THR A 515 -13.26 16.17 5.35
C THR A 515 -12.01 16.76 4.70
N VAL A 516 -12.00 16.88 3.37
CA VAL A 516 -10.84 17.45 2.67
C VAL A 516 -10.73 18.95 2.98
N ALA A 517 -11.84 19.68 2.98
CA ALA A 517 -11.87 21.10 3.29
C ALA A 517 -11.29 21.42 4.69
N CYS A 518 -11.58 20.62 5.72
CA CYS A 518 -11.00 20.86 7.04
C CYS A 518 -9.50 20.53 7.10
N GLN A 519 -9.04 19.52 6.37
CA GLN A 519 -7.61 19.22 6.30
C GLN A 519 -6.85 20.32 5.59
N ASP A 520 -7.41 20.88 4.51
CA ASP A 520 -6.88 22.07 3.86
C ASP A 520 -6.89 23.29 4.77
N ASP A 521 -7.94 23.49 5.55
CA ASP A 521 -8.02 24.61 6.50
C ASP A 521 -6.92 24.53 7.57
N LEU A 522 -6.66 23.33 8.11
CA LEU A 522 -5.56 23.08 9.05
C LEU A 522 -4.21 23.36 8.39
N ALA A 523 -4.01 22.86 7.17
CA ALA A 523 -2.79 23.08 6.42
C ALA A 523 -2.59 24.56 6.05
N GLY A 524 -3.68 25.32 5.91
CA GLY A 524 -3.65 26.66 5.33
C GLY A 524 -3.68 26.65 3.80
N HIS A 525 -4.29 25.63 3.20
CA HIS A 525 -4.41 25.42 1.75
C HIS A 525 -5.74 25.86 1.15
N GLY A 526 -6.68 26.41 1.93
CA GLY A 526 -8.06 26.65 1.48
C GLY A 526 -8.21 27.32 0.11
N ASN A 527 -7.35 28.28 -0.24
CA ASN A 527 -7.39 28.98 -1.54
C ASN A 527 -6.32 28.50 -2.56
N LEU A 528 -5.58 27.44 -2.22
CA LEU A 528 -4.47 26.92 -3.04
C LEU A 528 -4.87 25.68 -3.85
N ARG A 529 -6.00 25.05 -3.51
CA ARG A 529 -6.49 23.89 -4.22
C ARG A 529 -6.96 24.29 -5.61
N THR A 530 -6.31 23.74 -6.63
CA THR A 530 -6.70 23.93 -8.04
C THR A 530 -7.39 22.70 -8.61
N CYS A 531 -7.58 21.62 -7.83
CA CYS A 531 -8.28 20.41 -8.27
C CYS A 531 -8.79 19.60 -7.09
N ALA A 532 -9.83 18.78 -7.31
CA ALA A 532 -10.25 17.79 -6.33
C ALA A 532 -9.15 16.74 -6.14
N GLU A 533 -8.86 16.35 -4.89
CA GLU A 533 -8.09 15.13 -4.62
C GLU A 533 -8.81 13.90 -5.16
N ARG A 534 -8.10 12.78 -5.26
CA ARG A 534 -8.69 11.54 -5.78
C ARG A 534 -8.37 10.34 -4.90
N ILE A 535 -9.37 9.51 -4.69
CA ILE A 535 -9.22 8.14 -4.17
C ILE A 535 -9.60 7.17 -5.28
N ASN A 536 -8.79 6.15 -5.51
CA ASN A 536 -9.08 5.08 -6.45
C ASN A 536 -8.93 3.71 -5.79
N ILE A 537 -10.03 2.95 -5.75
CA ILE A 537 -10.02 1.57 -5.27
C ILE A 537 -9.41 0.66 -6.34
N ASP A 538 -8.34 -0.05 -5.99
CA ASP A 538 -7.64 -0.97 -6.88
C ASP A 538 -7.43 -2.31 -6.18
N VAL A 539 -7.75 -3.42 -6.86
CA VAL A 539 -7.62 -4.77 -6.29
C VAL A 539 -6.22 -5.08 -5.75
N GLN A 540 -5.19 -4.39 -6.24
CA GLN A 540 -3.85 -4.47 -5.71
C GLN A 540 -3.06 -3.18 -5.96
N ILE A 541 -2.41 -2.67 -4.91
CA ILE A 541 -1.61 -1.44 -4.93
C ILE A 541 -0.10 -1.73 -4.82
N SER A 542 0.72 -0.72 -5.10
CA SER A 542 2.18 -0.79 -5.18
C SER A 542 2.87 -0.84 -3.81
N ALA A 543 2.29 -0.22 -2.78
CA ALA A 543 2.88 -0.13 -1.44
C ALA A 543 1.80 -0.03 -0.34
N GLY A 544 2.13 -0.46 0.88
CA GLY A 544 1.26 -0.27 2.04
C GLY A 544 -0.07 -1.03 2.02
N GLY A 545 -0.95 -0.66 2.96
CA GLY A 545 -2.37 -1.06 2.99
C GLY A 545 -3.24 -0.11 2.17
N ALA A 546 -2.92 1.18 2.20
CA ALA A 546 -3.24 2.19 1.21
C ALA A 546 -2.01 3.10 1.08
N HIS A 547 -2.01 4.01 0.10
CA HIS A 547 -1.03 5.08 0.05
C HIS A 547 -1.63 6.34 -0.58
N ALA A 548 -1.17 7.49 -0.11
CA ALA A 548 -1.45 8.78 -0.70
C ALA A 548 -0.84 8.92 -2.11
N GLY A 549 -1.28 9.92 -2.86
CA GLY A 549 -0.91 10.13 -4.25
C GLY A 549 -2.03 10.82 -5.02
N TYR A 550 -1.83 11.00 -6.32
CA TYR A 550 -2.90 11.42 -7.20
C TYR A 550 -3.12 10.37 -8.29
N PRO A 551 -4.07 9.43 -8.10
CA PRO A 551 -4.94 9.26 -6.92
C PRO A 551 -4.23 8.62 -5.72
N ALA A 552 -4.79 8.81 -4.52
CA ALA A 552 -4.56 7.93 -3.38
C ALA A 552 -5.18 6.57 -3.70
N GLN A 553 -4.47 5.49 -3.40
CA GLN A 553 -4.89 4.15 -3.81
C GLN A 553 -4.97 3.18 -2.62
N GLY A 554 -6.00 2.34 -2.63
CA GLY A 554 -6.23 1.31 -1.61
C GLY A 554 -7.07 0.16 -2.17
N PRO A 555 -6.92 -1.06 -1.65
CA PRO A 555 -7.70 -2.22 -2.09
C PRO A 555 -9.05 -2.35 -1.38
N GLY A 556 -9.24 -1.68 -0.25
CA GLY A 556 -10.47 -1.74 0.54
C GLY A 556 -11.28 -0.47 0.43
N ILE A 557 -12.61 -0.60 0.43
CA ILE A 557 -13.53 0.56 0.44
C ILE A 557 -13.48 1.26 1.80
N TRP A 558 -13.38 0.52 2.91
CA TRP A 558 -13.23 1.05 4.29
C TRP A 558 -14.21 2.19 4.63
N GLY A 559 -15.49 1.98 4.30
CA GLY A 559 -16.56 2.93 4.60
C GLY A 559 -16.72 4.09 3.63
N LEU A 560 -15.94 4.20 2.54
CA LEU A 560 -16.08 5.27 1.55
C LEU A 560 -17.51 5.45 1.00
N ASN A 561 -18.33 4.39 1.05
CA ASN A 561 -19.70 4.34 0.53
C ASN A 561 -20.77 4.29 1.63
N ASP A 562 -20.43 4.49 2.91
CA ASP A 562 -21.34 4.33 4.05
C ASP A 562 -21.29 5.55 4.98
N VAL A 563 -22.20 6.51 4.76
CA VAL A 563 -22.21 7.77 5.51
C VAL A 563 -22.56 7.59 6.98
N GLU A 564 -23.41 6.62 7.33
CA GLU A 564 -23.84 6.39 8.72
C GLU A 564 -22.71 5.77 9.54
N HIS A 565 -21.99 4.81 8.95
CA HIS A 565 -20.74 4.32 9.53
C HIS A 565 -19.71 5.44 9.69
N LEU A 566 -19.52 6.28 8.66
CA LEU A 566 -18.54 7.36 8.70
C LEU A 566 -18.86 8.41 9.78
N ARG A 567 -20.13 8.78 9.96
CA ARG A 567 -20.57 9.71 11.01
C ARG A 567 -20.32 9.16 12.42
N THR A 568 -20.40 7.85 12.58
CA THR A 568 -20.26 7.20 13.90
C THR A 568 -18.81 6.82 14.21
N ASN A 569 -18.13 6.20 13.24
CA ASN A 569 -16.83 5.55 13.42
C ASN A 569 -15.70 6.26 12.68
N GLY A 570 -16.02 7.02 11.63
CA GLY A 570 -15.06 7.57 10.68
C GLY A 570 -14.31 6.49 9.90
N THR A 571 -13.18 6.87 9.30
CA THR A 571 -12.29 5.93 8.63
C THR A 571 -10.84 6.43 8.71
N TRP A 572 -10.09 5.86 9.64
CA TRP A 572 -8.73 6.36 9.91
C TRP A 572 -7.82 6.24 8.69
N GLY A 573 -7.90 5.14 7.95
CA GLY A 573 -7.09 4.90 6.76
C GLY A 573 -7.25 6.01 5.72
N TRP A 574 -8.47 6.31 5.29
CA TRP A 574 -8.68 7.35 4.27
C TRP A 574 -8.43 8.77 4.79
N PHE A 575 -8.75 9.06 6.06
CA PHE A 575 -8.36 10.35 6.66
C PHE A 575 -6.84 10.52 6.73
N HIS A 576 -6.10 9.43 6.90
CA HIS A 576 -4.64 9.42 6.90
C HIS A 576 -4.07 9.65 5.51
N GLU A 577 -4.54 8.93 4.49
CA GLU A 577 -4.03 9.11 3.12
C GLU A 577 -4.37 10.50 2.54
N LEU A 578 -5.58 11.01 2.79
CA LEU A 578 -5.94 12.39 2.42
C LEU A 578 -5.16 13.41 3.27
N GLY A 579 -4.89 13.08 4.53
CA GLY A 579 -4.03 13.87 5.40
C GLY A 579 -2.63 14.04 4.82
N HIS A 580 -2.07 13.02 4.15
CA HIS A 580 -0.78 13.15 3.47
C HIS A 580 -0.83 14.14 2.30
N GLU A 581 -1.97 14.31 1.62
CA GLU A 581 -2.15 15.36 0.62
C GLU A 581 -2.15 16.75 1.26
N ALA A 582 -2.86 16.93 2.38
CA ALA A 582 -2.85 18.18 3.14
C ALA A 582 -1.49 18.44 3.84
N GLN A 583 -0.72 17.41 4.12
CA GLN A 583 0.63 17.50 4.67
C GLN A 583 1.66 17.95 3.61
N ARG A 584 1.33 17.82 2.31
CA ARG A 584 2.19 18.27 1.20
C ARG A 584 2.04 19.76 0.98
N ARG A 585 3.10 20.39 0.48
CA ARG A 585 3.02 21.76 -0.03
C ARG A 585 2.38 21.74 -1.44
N PRO A 586 1.44 22.65 -1.78
CA PRO A 586 0.80 22.67 -3.09
C PRO A 586 1.76 22.87 -4.27
N ASP A 587 2.95 23.43 -4.02
CA ASP A 587 3.92 23.81 -5.04
C ASP A 587 5.22 22.98 -5.04
N LYS A 588 5.68 22.37 -3.93
CA LYS A 588 6.93 21.55 -3.91
C LYS A 588 6.99 20.48 -2.80
N SER A 589 7.39 19.29 -3.22
CA SER A 589 7.95 18.15 -2.45
C SER A 589 7.01 17.19 -1.70
N TRP A 590 7.34 15.91 -1.83
CA TRP A 590 6.74 14.75 -1.14
C TRP A 590 7.45 14.49 0.21
N GLY A 591 6.73 13.97 1.21
CA GLY A 591 7.31 13.39 2.43
C GLY A 591 8.10 14.37 3.32
N TYR A 592 9.30 13.97 3.77
CA TYR A 592 10.19 14.74 4.66
C TYR A 592 10.67 16.09 4.08
N GLY A 593 10.20 16.51 2.91
CA GLY A 593 10.53 17.80 2.29
C GLY A 593 9.80 19.00 2.91
N ASN A 594 8.71 18.80 3.68
CA ASN A 594 7.97 19.91 4.28
C ASN A 594 8.71 20.51 5.50
N PRO A 595 8.48 21.80 5.84
CA PRO A 595 9.30 22.53 6.81
C PRO A 595 8.96 22.28 8.29
N TYR A 596 7.89 21.52 8.58
CA TYR A 596 7.41 21.27 9.94
C TYR A 596 7.42 19.77 10.31
N THR A 597 7.86 18.90 9.40
CA THR A 597 8.06 17.46 9.61
C THR A 597 9.55 17.17 9.62
N PHE A 598 10.04 16.65 10.73
CA PHE A 598 11.42 16.21 10.93
C PHE A 598 11.53 14.67 10.89
N ASN A 599 12.74 14.14 10.95
CA ASN A 599 13.04 12.74 10.70
C ASN A 599 12.22 11.80 11.60
N GLY A 600 11.68 10.75 11.00
CA GLY A 600 10.82 9.79 11.69
C GLY A 600 9.45 10.32 12.13
N SER A 601 9.02 11.51 11.69
CA SER A 601 7.73 12.13 12.09
C SER A 601 6.66 12.18 11.01
N THR A 602 6.96 11.84 9.75
CA THR A 602 5.99 11.93 8.63
C THR A 602 4.66 11.22 8.92
N GLU A 603 4.74 9.98 9.38
CA GLU A 603 3.57 9.17 9.77
C GLU A 603 2.90 9.68 11.06
N ALA A 604 3.57 10.53 11.86
CA ALA A 604 3.00 11.11 13.06
C ALA A 604 2.29 12.43 12.76
N THR A 605 2.93 13.34 12.02
CA THR A 605 2.35 14.66 11.70
C THR A 605 1.18 14.57 10.73
N VAL A 606 1.12 13.57 9.85
CA VAL A 606 -0.06 13.32 9.00
C VAL A 606 -1.31 13.06 9.83
N ASN A 607 -1.16 12.37 10.96
CA ASN A 607 -2.27 12.03 11.83
C ASN A 607 -2.85 13.24 12.58
N LEU A 608 -2.22 14.42 12.50
CA LEU A 608 -2.85 15.68 12.93
C LEU A 608 -4.04 16.02 12.03
N PHE A 609 -3.90 15.86 10.72
CA PHE A 609 -4.98 16.08 9.75
C PHE A 609 -6.09 15.05 9.91
N SER A 610 -5.73 13.79 10.21
CA SER A 610 -6.71 12.74 10.46
C SER A 610 -7.49 12.98 11.75
N THR A 611 -6.80 13.41 12.81
CA THR A 611 -7.42 13.77 14.08
C THR A 611 -8.29 15.01 13.92
N TYR A 612 -7.83 16.02 13.18
CA TYR A 612 -8.62 17.23 12.92
C TYR A 612 -9.89 16.95 12.11
N ALA A 613 -9.83 16.04 11.13
CA ALA A 613 -11.01 15.58 10.42
C ALA A 613 -12.03 14.91 11.35
N ARG A 614 -11.57 14.04 12.27
CA ARG A 614 -12.44 13.43 13.28
C ARG A 614 -13.07 14.46 14.20
N ASP A 615 -12.26 15.38 14.75
CA ASP A 615 -12.74 16.44 15.63
C ASP A 615 -13.77 17.33 14.92
N THR A 616 -13.52 17.67 13.65
CA THR A 616 -14.43 18.47 12.81
C THR A 616 -15.78 17.80 12.61
N HIS A 617 -15.82 16.47 12.53
CA HIS A 617 -17.05 15.68 12.39
C HIS A 617 -17.63 15.22 13.74
N GLY A 618 -17.01 15.55 14.87
CA GLY A 618 -17.45 15.11 16.19
C GLY A 618 -17.26 13.61 16.47
N ILE A 619 -16.35 12.93 15.76
CA ILE A 619 -16.21 11.46 15.80
C ILE A 619 -15.30 11.01 16.96
N ARG A 620 -15.90 10.50 18.05
CA ARG A 620 -15.20 9.98 19.24
C ARG A 620 -15.24 8.45 19.40
N ALA A 621 -15.15 7.68 18.32
CA ALA A 621 -15.14 6.21 18.38
C ALA A 621 -14.02 5.61 19.27
N PRO A 622 -14.33 4.65 20.17
CA PRO A 622 -13.37 3.95 21.02
C PRO A 622 -12.61 2.85 20.25
N GLY A 623 -11.30 2.70 20.52
CA GLY A 623 -10.46 1.65 19.91
C GLY A 623 -9.74 2.09 18.63
N GLY A 624 -8.56 1.51 18.36
CA GLY A 624 -7.66 1.92 17.27
C GLY A 624 -7.02 3.30 17.51
N TRP A 625 -6.39 3.90 16.49
CA TRP A 625 -5.79 5.25 16.58
C TRP A 625 -6.73 6.34 17.15
N GLY A 626 -8.02 6.07 17.27
CA GLY A 626 -9.03 6.92 17.91
C GLY A 626 -8.84 7.25 19.39
N TRP A 627 -7.83 6.72 20.10
CA TRP A 627 -7.45 7.26 21.41
C TRP A 627 -6.85 8.68 21.33
N THR A 628 -6.53 9.20 20.13
CA THR A 628 -6.01 10.56 19.93
C THR A 628 -7.05 11.67 20.15
N SER A 629 -8.33 11.33 20.14
CA SER A 629 -9.42 12.23 20.50
C SER A 629 -9.65 12.32 22.02
N TYR A 630 -8.86 11.60 22.83
CA TYR A 630 -9.00 11.49 24.29
C TYR A 630 -7.74 12.03 25.00
N PRO A 631 -7.80 13.23 25.59
CA PRO A 631 -6.63 13.88 26.22
C PRO A 631 -5.95 13.04 27.30
N ASP A 632 -6.69 12.25 28.08
CA ASP A 632 -6.17 11.33 29.09
C ASP A 632 -5.25 10.25 28.50
N ARG A 633 -5.68 9.66 27.39
CA ARG A 633 -4.92 8.62 26.69
C ARG A 633 -3.70 9.21 26.00
N VAL A 634 -3.81 10.44 25.48
CA VAL A 634 -2.69 11.21 24.94
C VAL A 634 -1.63 11.43 26.03
N MET A 635 -2.04 11.91 27.21
CA MET A 635 -1.14 12.11 28.35
C MET A 635 -0.47 10.81 28.83
N LYS A 636 -1.23 9.72 28.92
CA LYS A 636 -0.68 8.41 29.28
C LYS A 636 0.44 7.98 28.32
N ARG A 637 0.23 8.13 27.01
CA ARG A 637 1.25 7.80 26.01
C ARG A 637 2.46 8.70 26.03
N ALA A 638 2.26 9.98 26.34
CA ALA A 638 3.36 10.91 26.50
C ALA A 638 4.32 10.46 27.61
N ARG A 639 3.79 10.03 28.76
CA ARG A 639 4.60 9.44 29.84
C ARG A 639 5.33 8.17 29.39
N GLU A 640 4.59 7.21 28.82
CA GLU A 640 5.17 5.96 28.30
C GLU A 640 6.27 6.20 27.26
N ALA A 641 6.19 7.30 26.50
CA ALA A 641 7.17 7.64 25.50
C ALA A 641 8.49 8.11 26.13
N VAL A 642 8.41 8.89 27.20
CA VAL A 642 9.58 9.37 27.95
C VAL A 642 10.27 8.22 28.68
N ASP A 643 9.50 7.30 29.27
CA ASP A 643 10.03 6.09 29.91
C ASP A 643 10.86 5.24 28.92
N LYS A 644 10.56 5.35 27.63
CA LYS A 644 11.27 4.66 26.53
C LYS A 644 12.42 5.46 25.92
N GLY A 645 12.77 6.61 26.49
CA GLY A 645 13.87 7.46 26.01
C GLY A 645 13.46 8.61 25.09
N GLY A 646 12.17 8.96 25.05
CA GLY A 646 11.67 10.16 24.37
C GLY A 646 11.39 9.97 22.88
N TYR A 647 11.26 11.09 22.15
CA TYR A 647 10.67 11.15 20.82
C TYR A 647 11.32 10.20 19.79
N THR A 648 12.64 10.08 19.79
CA THR A 648 13.39 9.32 18.78
C THR A 648 13.30 7.81 18.96
N LYS A 649 12.84 7.33 20.13
CA LYS A 649 12.84 5.91 20.52
C LYS A 649 11.48 5.22 20.46
N VAL A 650 10.44 5.95 20.05
CA VAL A 650 9.05 5.47 20.16
C VAL A 650 8.35 5.38 18.81
N ASP A 651 7.29 4.57 18.78
CA ASP A 651 6.46 4.37 17.59
C ASP A 651 5.66 5.62 17.23
N VAL A 652 5.09 5.61 16.03
CA VAL A 652 4.32 6.72 15.46
C VAL A 652 3.17 7.18 16.38
N GLY A 653 2.49 6.25 17.03
CA GLY A 653 1.34 6.54 17.90
C GLY A 653 1.72 7.24 19.19
N ARG A 654 2.95 7.05 19.67
CA ARG A 654 3.51 7.77 20.81
C ARG A 654 4.11 9.11 20.41
N LYS A 655 4.73 9.21 19.22
CA LYS A 655 5.17 10.50 18.65
C LYS A 655 4.03 11.48 18.45
N LEU A 656 2.88 11.01 17.98
CA LEU A 656 1.69 11.83 17.79
C LEU A 656 1.21 12.47 19.10
N ALA A 657 1.37 11.80 20.24
CA ALA A 657 0.98 12.33 21.54
C ALA A 657 1.70 13.65 21.89
N MET A 658 2.95 13.83 21.45
CA MET A 658 3.65 15.11 21.62
C MET A 658 2.89 16.26 20.96
N PHE A 659 2.50 16.07 19.70
CA PHE A 659 1.82 17.11 18.93
C PHE A 659 0.40 17.36 19.45
N LEU A 660 -0.31 16.31 19.87
CA LEU A 660 -1.66 16.46 20.41
C LEU A 660 -1.70 17.13 21.79
N GLN A 661 -0.65 17.03 22.61
CA GLN A 661 -0.58 17.84 23.84
C GLN A 661 -0.53 19.35 23.56
N ILE A 662 0.06 19.77 22.44
CA ILE A 662 0.03 21.17 22.00
C ILE A 662 -1.40 21.55 21.56
N ARG A 663 -2.10 20.65 20.86
CA ARG A 663 -3.54 20.85 20.56
C ARG A 663 -4.36 20.96 21.84
N ASP A 664 -4.12 20.09 22.83
CA ASP A 664 -4.89 20.08 24.06
C ASP A 664 -4.62 21.33 24.91
N GLY A 665 -3.38 21.82 24.93
CA GLY A 665 -3.02 23.06 25.62
C GLY A 665 -3.58 24.32 24.96
N PHE A 666 -3.48 24.44 23.64
CA PHE A 666 -3.67 25.72 22.93
C PHE A 666 -4.75 25.71 21.84
N GLY A 667 -5.40 24.56 21.62
CA GLY A 667 -6.42 24.37 20.60
C GLY A 667 -5.88 24.29 19.17
N TRP A 668 -6.78 24.03 18.22
CA TRP A 668 -6.47 23.95 16.80
C TRP A 668 -6.10 25.29 16.16
N GLN A 669 -6.45 26.42 16.77
CA GLN A 669 -6.11 27.74 16.23
C GLN A 669 -4.60 28.02 16.25
N ALA A 670 -3.89 27.62 17.31
CA ALA A 670 -2.44 27.72 17.36
C ALA A 670 -1.78 26.91 16.22
N TRP A 671 -2.26 25.68 16.00
CA TRP A 671 -1.82 24.84 14.88
C TRP A 671 -2.02 25.49 13.53
N LYS A 672 -3.22 26.02 13.26
CA LYS A 672 -3.54 26.73 12.01
C LYS A 672 -2.60 27.92 11.79
N GLN A 673 -2.37 28.73 12.82
CA GLN A 673 -1.48 29.89 12.72
C GLN A 673 -0.04 29.47 12.39
N VAL A 674 0.49 28.44 13.04
CA VAL A 674 1.85 27.94 12.77
C VAL A 674 1.96 27.34 11.37
N LEU A 675 1.06 26.44 10.96
CA LEU A 675 1.12 25.82 9.63
C LEU A 675 0.94 26.85 8.51
N ARG A 676 0.02 27.81 8.68
CA ARG A 676 -0.13 28.94 7.75
C ARG A 676 1.11 29.81 7.68
N SER A 677 1.85 29.97 8.79
CA SER A 677 3.10 30.75 8.78
C SER A 677 4.16 30.12 7.89
N TYR A 678 4.27 28.79 7.85
CA TYR A 678 5.16 28.08 6.93
C TYR A 678 4.71 28.26 5.48
N ASN A 679 3.41 28.21 5.21
CA ASN A 679 2.86 28.40 3.86
C ASN A 679 2.98 29.84 3.35
N ARG A 680 2.91 30.83 4.26
CA ARG A 680 3.17 32.23 3.93
C ARG A 680 4.65 32.45 3.58
N GLU A 681 5.57 32.00 4.43
CA GLU A 681 7.02 32.10 4.19
C GLU A 681 7.43 31.34 2.93
N ALA A 682 6.81 30.19 2.67
CA ALA A 682 6.91 29.46 1.43
C ALA A 682 6.64 30.31 0.18
N LYS A 683 5.63 31.18 0.23
CA LYS A 683 5.22 32.06 -0.87
C LYS A 683 6.09 33.30 -0.97
N GLU A 684 6.38 33.92 0.18
CA GLU A 684 7.03 35.23 0.25
C GLU A 684 8.56 35.12 0.26
N GLN A 685 9.12 34.14 0.97
CA GLN A 685 10.55 34.01 1.29
C GLN A 685 11.01 32.53 1.28
N PRO A 686 10.88 31.81 0.15
CA PRO A 686 11.12 30.35 0.09
C PRO A 686 12.55 29.92 0.44
N SER A 687 13.54 30.82 0.35
CA SER A 687 14.92 30.56 0.74
C SER A 687 15.12 30.40 2.24
N GLU A 688 14.23 30.98 3.06
CA GLU A 688 14.32 31.03 4.52
C GLU A 688 13.72 29.80 5.20
N LEU A 689 12.94 29.00 4.47
CA LEU A 689 12.36 27.78 5.00
C LEU A 689 13.42 26.81 5.54
N PRO A 690 13.16 26.14 6.68
CA PRO A 690 14.12 25.22 7.27
C PRO A 690 14.33 23.98 6.39
N LYS A 691 15.59 23.74 6.01
CA LYS A 691 15.98 22.64 5.11
C LYS A 691 16.53 21.43 5.86
N THR A 692 17.29 21.65 6.92
CA THR A 692 17.89 20.58 7.72
C THR A 692 16.96 20.16 8.86
N ASP A 693 17.12 18.93 9.31
CA ASP A 693 16.31 18.36 10.40
C ASP A 693 16.38 19.20 11.69
N ALA A 694 17.58 19.69 12.02
CA ALA A 694 17.80 20.59 13.16
C ALA A 694 17.09 21.95 12.97
N ALA A 695 17.23 22.57 11.79
CA ALA A 695 16.56 23.85 11.51
C ALA A 695 15.04 23.74 11.58
N LYS A 696 14.46 22.60 11.19
CA LYS A 696 13.02 22.35 11.29
C LYS A 696 12.56 22.28 12.74
N ARG A 697 13.31 21.60 13.61
CA ARG A 697 13.02 21.58 15.06
C ARG A 697 13.12 22.97 15.68
N ASP A 698 14.18 23.72 15.36
CA ASP A 698 14.35 25.08 15.85
C ASP A 698 13.18 25.98 15.46
N GLN A 699 12.78 25.96 14.18
CA GLN A 699 11.63 26.74 13.71
C GLN A 699 10.31 26.26 14.32
N PHE A 700 10.16 24.96 14.58
CA PHE A 700 8.99 24.43 15.27
C PHE A 700 8.89 25.01 16.70
N LEU A 701 9.99 24.99 17.46
CA LEU A 701 10.05 25.59 18.80
C LEU A 701 9.71 27.08 18.76
N ILE A 702 10.39 27.85 17.90
CA ILE A 702 10.24 29.30 17.82
C ILE A 702 8.80 29.68 17.44
N ARG A 703 8.25 29.08 16.38
CA ARG A 703 6.91 29.45 15.87
C ARG A 703 5.81 29.11 16.84
N PHE A 704 5.83 27.90 17.42
CA PHE A 704 4.83 27.55 18.42
C PHE A 704 4.97 28.40 19.67
N SER A 705 6.18 28.70 20.13
CA SER A 705 6.37 29.53 21.32
C SER A 705 5.82 30.94 21.12
N ASN A 706 6.10 31.55 19.97
CA ASN A 706 5.60 32.88 19.64
C ASN A 706 4.07 32.91 19.46
N VAL A 707 3.49 31.90 18.80
CA VAL A 707 2.04 31.83 18.59
C VAL A 707 1.28 31.56 19.89
N THR A 708 1.84 30.75 20.78
CA THR A 708 1.20 30.39 22.05
C THR A 708 1.50 31.38 23.17
N GLY A 709 2.48 32.26 22.99
CA GLY A 709 2.96 33.18 24.02
C GLY A 709 3.70 32.48 25.17
N HIS A 710 4.16 31.24 24.96
CA HIS A 710 4.79 30.42 25.99
C HIS A 710 6.08 29.77 25.51
N ASN A 711 7.06 29.64 26.40
CA ASN A 711 8.29 28.92 26.14
C ASN A 711 8.06 27.40 26.20
N LEU A 712 8.11 26.74 25.04
CA LEU A 712 7.95 25.28 24.92
C LEU A 712 9.24 24.48 25.14
N THR A 713 10.35 25.14 25.49
CA THR A 713 11.67 24.48 25.63
C THR A 713 11.62 23.36 26.65
N ARG A 714 11.05 23.60 27.84
CA ARG A 714 10.95 22.59 28.90
C ARG A 714 10.15 21.37 28.43
N PHE A 715 9.02 21.59 27.76
CA PHE A 715 8.20 20.52 27.20
C PHE A 715 8.93 19.72 26.10
N LEU A 716 9.53 20.38 25.12
CA LEU A 716 10.10 19.67 23.96
C LEU A 716 11.49 19.08 24.25
N ARG A 717 12.35 19.82 24.93
CA ARG A 717 13.74 19.40 25.23
C ARG A 717 13.77 18.49 26.45
N ASP A 718 13.25 18.95 27.59
CA ASP A 718 13.48 18.26 28.86
C ASP A 718 12.58 17.03 28.99
N PHE A 719 11.34 17.12 28.52
CA PHE A 719 10.43 15.98 28.55
C PHE A 719 10.57 15.11 27.28
N TRP A 720 10.34 15.67 26.10
CA TRP A 720 10.34 14.89 24.84
C TRP A 720 11.73 14.53 24.28
N LYS A 721 12.81 15.02 24.92
CA LYS A 721 14.21 14.71 24.57
C LYS A 721 14.57 15.09 23.13
N LEU A 722 14.06 16.24 22.66
CA LEU A 722 14.43 16.82 21.39
C LEU A 722 15.57 17.84 21.54
N ASP A 723 16.48 17.85 20.59
CA ASP A 723 17.60 18.79 20.55
C ASP A 723 17.25 20.06 19.75
N PHE A 724 17.67 21.20 20.27
CA PHE A 724 17.49 22.54 19.69
C PHE A 724 18.80 23.32 19.76
N SER A 725 19.03 24.25 18.83
CA SER A 725 20.20 25.11 18.89
C SER A 725 20.11 26.12 20.05
N PRO A 726 21.25 26.58 20.60
CA PRO A 726 21.25 27.63 21.62
C PRO A 726 20.54 28.91 21.15
N GLY A 727 20.68 29.26 19.87
CA GLY A 727 20.03 30.44 19.29
C GLY A 727 18.51 30.33 19.23
N ALA A 728 17.95 29.13 19.04
CA ALA A 728 16.51 28.93 19.08
C ALA A 728 15.95 29.06 20.51
N ILE A 729 16.66 28.51 21.49
CA ILE A 729 16.28 28.60 22.91
C ILE A 729 16.33 30.06 23.40
N GLU A 730 17.38 30.80 23.00
CA GLU A 730 17.54 32.21 23.37
C GLU A 730 16.40 33.09 22.86
N GLN A 731 15.87 32.83 21.66
CA GLN A 731 14.76 33.61 21.09
C GLN A 731 13.45 33.49 21.88
N VAL A 732 13.23 32.38 22.59
CA VAL A 732 11.97 32.11 23.30
C VAL A 732 12.08 32.28 24.82
N ARG A 733 13.28 32.56 25.34
CA ARG A 733 13.56 32.53 26.79
C ARG A 733 12.75 33.53 27.63
N GLN A 734 12.28 34.61 27.01
CA GLN A 734 11.54 35.68 27.69
C GLN A 734 10.07 35.32 27.90
N LEU A 735 9.59 34.26 27.24
CA LEU A 735 8.22 33.79 27.37
C LEU A 735 8.07 32.91 28.62
N PRO A 736 6.90 32.92 29.30
CA PRO A 736 6.64 32.03 30.44
C PRO A 736 6.68 30.56 30.02
N ASP A 737 7.26 29.70 30.87
CA ASP A 737 7.32 28.26 30.62
C ASP A 737 5.93 27.62 30.51
N TRP A 738 5.82 26.61 29.66
CA TRP A 738 4.60 25.82 29.53
C TRP A 738 4.81 24.33 29.74
N MET A 739 3.87 23.74 30.48
CA MET A 739 3.70 22.30 30.63
C MET A 739 2.22 21.94 30.43
N PRO A 740 1.89 20.85 29.72
CA PRO A 740 0.51 20.45 29.48
C PRO A 740 -0.17 19.97 30.76
N ALA A 741 -1.43 20.39 30.92
CA ALA A 741 -2.37 19.88 31.90
C ALA A 741 -3.75 19.71 31.25
N VAL A 742 -4.48 18.64 31.57
CA VAL A 742 -5.80 18.31 31.04
C VAL A 742 -6.65 17.60 32.10
N GLY A 743 -7.97 17.70 31.98
CA GLY A 743 -8.89 16.88 32.75
C GLY A 743 -9.05 15.47 32.19
N GLY A 744 -9.04 14.45 33.05
CA GLY A 744 -9.21 13.04 32.68
C GLY A 744 -10.65 12.53 32.70
N ILE A 745 -11.62 13.31 33.18
CA ILE A 745 -13.05 12.96 33.13
C ILE A 745 -13.73 13.93 32.16
N ASP A 746 -14.30 13.43 31.08
CA ASP A 746 -15.13 14.23 30.15
C ASP A 746 -16.55 13.66 30.00
N ARG A 747 -16.79 12.44 30.51
CA ARG A 747 -18.12 11.82 30.53
C ARG A 747 -18.31 10.92 31.76
N ALA A 748 -19.51 10.93 32.32
CA ALA A 748 -19.96 10.03 33.37
C ALA A 748 -21.39 9.55 33.09
N THR A 749 -21.84 8.51 33.78
CA THR A 749 -23.23 8.04 33.72
C THR A 749 -23.72 7.79 35.14
N VAL A 750 -24.94 8.25 35.43
CA VAL A 750 -25.57 8.13 36.74
C VAL A 750 -27.04 7.77 36.57
N ALA A 751 -27.58 7.01 37.51
CA ALA A 751 -28.99 6.68 37.54
C ALA A 751 -29.83 7.93 37.89
N ALA A 752 -31.02 8.04 37.31
CA ALA A 752 -31.95 9.11 37.63
C ALA A 752 -32.32 9.06 39.13
N GLY A 753 -32.08 10.16 39.83
CA GLY A 753 -32.33 10.27 41.28
C GLY A 753 -31.16 9.86 42.18
N ASP A 754 -30.09 9.27 41.65
CA ASP A 754 -28.92 8.85 42.42
C ASP A 754 -27.78 9.87 42.38
N SER A 755 -26.97 9.90 43.44
CA SER A 755 -25.73 10.68 43.48
C SER A 755 -24.51 9.84 43.05
N PHE A 756 -23.57 10.44 42.33
CA PHE A 756 -22.32 9.82 41.91
C PHE A 756 -21.10 10.70 42.25
N VAL A 757 -20.01 10.09 42.72
CA VAL A 757 -18.77 10.80 43.07
C VAL A 757 -17.80 10.82 41.89
N LEU A 758 -17.45 12.02 41.45
CA LEU A 758 -16.49 12.35 40.41
C LEU A 758 -15.12 12.68 41.04
N PRO A 759 -14.09 11.85 40.86
CA PRO A 759 -12.76 12.11 41.41
C PRO A 759 -11.95 13.08 40.52
N LEU A 760 -12.47 14.29 40.28
CA LEU A 760 -11.92 15.24 39.30
C LEU A 760 -10.42 15.52 39.47
N GLN A 761 -9.92 15.59 40.71
CA GLN A 761 -8.52 15.85 41.00
C GLN A 761 -7.61 14.62 40.84
N GLU A 762 -8.08 13.42 41.13
CA GLU A 762 -7.31 12.18 40.89
C GLU A 762 -7.16 11.94 39.38
N GLU A 763 -8.16 12.37 38.61
CA GLU A 763 -8.17 12.30 37.15
C GLU A 763 -7.61 13.57 36.49
N ALA A 764 -7.13 14.56 37.25
CA ALA A 764 -6.44 15.71 36.68
C ALA A 764 -5.01 15.31 36.27
N LEU A 765 -4.65 15.54 35.01
CA LEU A 765 -3.40 15.05 34.45
C LEU A 765 -2.49 16.23 34.08
N SER A 766 -1.25 16.20 34.56
CA SER A 766 -0.16 17.05 34.05
C SER A 766 1.09 16.20 33.89
N LEU A 767 1.98 16.56 32.96
CA LEU A 767 3.13 15.72 32.66
C LEU A 767 4.08 15.52 33.85
N ASP A 768 4.18 16.51 34.72
CA ASP A 768 4.99 16.49 35.93
C ASP A 768 4.24 16.02 37.19
N GLY A 769 2.96 15.62 37.05
CA GLY A 769 2.15 15.12 38.17
C GLY A 769 1.69 16.20 39.17
N THR A 770 1.75 17.46 38.78
CA THR A 770 1.38 18.62 39.61
C THR A 770 -0.02 19.19 39.33
N ALA A 771 -0.83 18.51 38.52
CA ALA A 771 -2.15 18.98 38.10
C ALA A 771 -3.03 19.35 39.30
N ARG A 772 -3.72 20.50 39.22
CA ARG A 772 -4.64 20.96 40.28
C ARG A 772 -5.94 21.49 39.69
N ILE A 773 -7.07 21.15 40.31
CA ILE A 773 -8.35 21.77 39.97
C ILE A 773 -8.40 23.19 40.52
N THR A 774 -8.60 24.18 39.67
CA THR A 774 -8.68 25.60 40.05
C THR A 774 -10.10 26.17 39.96
N ALA A 775 -10.98 25.56 39.16
CA ALA A 775 -12.37 25.98 39.05
C ALA A 775 -13.27 24.78 38.67
N VAL A 776 -14.53 24.81 39.11
CA VAL A 776 -15.58 23.88 38.70
C VAL A 776 -16.86 24.67 38.43
N GLY A 777 -17.40 24.54 37.22
CA GLY A 777 -18.64 25.15 36.77
C GLY A 777 -19.87 24.41 37.30
N LYS A 778 -21.05 24.98 37.05
CA LYS A 778 -22.33 24.42 37.51
C LYS A 778 -23.03 23.65 36.38
N PRO A 779 -23.57 22.46 36.65
CA PRO A 779 -24.44 21.77 35.71
C PRO A 779 -25.80 22.47 35.56
N GLY A 780 -26.52 22.19 34.46
CA GLY A 780 -27.84 22.74 34.18
C GLY A 780 -28.98 21.95 34.83
N HIS A 781 -28.79 20.64 35.01
CA HIS A 781 -29.84 19.70 35.44
C HIS A 781 -29.45 18.84 36.65
N GLY A 782 -28.48 19.30 37.43
CA GLY A 782 -28.00 18.62 38.64
C GLY A 782 -27.35 19.59 39.63
N GLN A 783 -26.76 19.03 40.68
CA GLN A 783 -26.00 19.77 41.69
C GLN A 783 -24.65 19.10 41.93
N LEU A 784 -23.60 19.91 41.98
CA LEU A 784 -22.25 19.48 42.35
C LEU A 784 -21.91 19.93 43.77
N LYS A 785 -21.37 19.03 44.57
CA LYS A 785 -20.88 19.31 45.92
C LYS A 785 -19.48 18.73 46.12
N LEU A 786 -18.52 19.54 46.56
CA LEU A 786 -17.19 19.05 46.94
C LEU A 786 -17.31 18.17 48.20
N THR A 787 -16.81 16.94 48.13
CA THR A 787 -16.92 15.93 49.21
C THR A 787 -15.60 15.58 49.88
N GLY A 788 -14.48 16.15 49.41
CA GLY A 788 -13.11 15.89 49.89
C GLY A 788 -12.11 16.37 48.84
N GLU A 789 -10.80 16.37 49.15
CA GLU A 789 -9.71 16.89 48.29
C GLU A 789 -9.89 16.61 46.79
N GLY A 790 -10.59 17.51 46.09
CA GLY A 790 -10.88 17.42 44.66
C GLY A 790 -11.86 16.33 44.19
N LYS A 791 -12.65 15.72 45.09
CA LYS A 791 -13.78 14.82 44.78
C LYS A 791 -15.11 15.56 44.83
N TRP A 792 -15.94 15.38 43.81
CA TRP A 792 -17.21 16.09 43.66
C TRP A 792 -18.38 15.12 43.51
N SER A 793 -19.40 15.25 44.34
CA SER A 793 -20.65 14.51 44.17
C SER A 793 -21.57 15.24 43.20
N TYR A 794 -21.97 14.59 42.11
CA TYR A 794 -23.05 15.02 41.23
C TYR A 794 -24.37 14.38 41.66
N THR A 795 -25.44 15.16 41.76
CA THR A 795 -26.81 14.68 42.01
C THR A 795 -27.75 15.29 40.98
N PRO A 796 -28.42 14.51 40.12
CA PRO A 796 -29.35 15.04 39.15
C PRO A 796 -30.58 15.63 39.86
N ILE A 797 -31.21 16.63 39.23
CA ILE A 797 -32.52 17.11 39.68
C ILE A 797 -33.50 15.94 39.60
N ARG A 798 -34.35 15.78 40.63
CA ARG A 798 -35.34 14.72 40.69
C ARG A 798 -36.20 14.71 39.41
N GLY A 799 -36.26 13.56 38.74
CA GLY A 799 -37.05 13.37 37.51
C GLY A 799 -36.36 13.81 36.21
N PHE A 800 -35.13 14.33 36.28
CA PHE A 800 -34.36 14.61 35.06
C PHE A 800 -33.77 13.32 34.47
N GLU A 801 -33.96 13.16 33.16
CA GLU A 801 -33.31 12.14 32.33
C GLU A 801 -32.78 12.83 31.07
N GLY A 802 -31.54 12.52 30.68
CA GLY A 802 -30.86 13.20 29.58
C GLY A 802 -29.38 13.40 29.85
N ASP A 803 -28.71 14.11 28.95
CA ASP A 803 -27.32 14.52 29.16
C ASP A 803 -27.30 15.90 29.82
N ASP A 804 -26.59 16.01 30.94
CA ASP A 804 -26.29 17.26 31.64
C ASP A 804 -24.81 17.59 31.49
N THR A 805 -24.44 18.86 31.53
CA THR A 805 -23.05 19.28 31.27
C THR A 805 -22.56 20.32 32.24
N PHE A 806 -21.34 20.16 32.74
CA PHE A 806 -20.60 21.19 33.47
C PHE A 806 -19.13 21.18 33.03
N SER A 807 -18.33 22.14 33.46
CA SER A 807 -16.90 22.16 33.13
C SER A 807 -16.03 22.28 34.38
N TYR A 808 -14.75 21.93 34.26
CA TYR A 808 -13.76 22.18 35.31
C TYR A 808 -12.40 22.55 34.73
N THR A 809 -11.63 23.34 35.48
CA THR A 809 -10.35 23.88 35.04
C THR A 809 -9.21 23.23 35.80
N VAL A 810 -8.23 22.71 35.07
CA VAL A 810 -7.00 22.10 35.58
C VAL A 810 -5.82 23.03 35.33
N SER A 811 -4.96 23.24 36.31
CA SER A 811 -3.70 23.99 36.20
C SER A 811 -2.46 23.08 36.29
N SER A 812 -1.41 23.41 35.54
CA SER A 812 -0.08 22.77 35.61
C SER A 812 0.85 23.47 36.61
N SER A 813 2.07 22.94 36.80
CA SER A 813 3.11 23.58 37.63
C SER A 813 3.53 24.97 37.15
N THR A 814 3.32 25.29 35.87
CA THR A 814 3.67 26.60 35.30
C THR A 814 2.50 27.58 35.32
N GLY A 815 1.36 27.20 35.92
CA GLY A 815 0.17 28.04 36.02
C GLY A 815 -0.71 28.04 34.76
N HIS A 816 -0.31 27.34 33.69
CA HIS A 816 -1.15 27.15 32.51
C HIS A 816 -2.39 26.34 32.88
N THR A 817 -3.56 26.79 32.41
CA THR A 817 -4.85 26.16 32.70
C THR A 817 -5.51 25.56 31.46
N HIS A 818 -6.27 24.48 31.64
CA HIS A 818 -7.10 23.86 30.61
C HIS A 818 -8.48 23.57 31.19
N THR A 819 -9.54 23.89 30.44
CA THR A 819 -10.93 23.64 30.86
C THR A 819 -11.50 22.43 30.12
N THR A 820 -12.03 21.47 30.87
CA THR A 820 -12.61 20.23 30.37
C THR A 820 -14.11 20.22 30.66
N ASP A 821 -14.91 19.97 29.63
CA ASP A 821 -16.35 19.76 29.75
C ASP A 821 -16.65 18.32 30.14
N VAL A 822 -17.50 18.13 31.13
CA VAL A 822 -18.01 16.85 31.63
C VAL A 822 -19.46 16.71 31.23
N THR A 823 -19.77 15.68 30.44
CA THR A 823 -21.16 15.26 30.17
C THR A 823 -21.58 14.17 31.14
N VAL A 824 -22.60 14.40 31.94
CA VAL A 824 -23.22 13.39 32.81
C VAL A 824 -24.49 12.88 32.14
N ALA A 825 -24.43 11.63 31.67
CA ALA A 825 -25.59 10.94 31.13
C ALA A 825 -26.46 10.43 32.29
N VAL A 826 -27.58 11.08 32.54
CA VAL A 826 -28.58 10.66 33.52
C VAL A 826 -29.56 9.72 32.83
N ARG A 827 -29.66 8.49 33.31
CA ARG A 827 -30.47 7.42 32.69
C ARG A 827 -31.32 6.72 33.75
N ALA A 828 -32.49 6.22 33.37
CA ALA A 828 -33.28 5.36 34.24
C ALA A 828 -32.57 4.01 34.48
N ASP A 829 -32.58 3.53 35.72
CA ASP A 829 -32.21 2.16 36.09
C ASP A 829 -33.46 1.26 36.12
N GLY A 830 -33.25 -0.06 36.06
CA GLY A 830 -34.33 -1.06 36.09
C GLY A 830 -34.28 -2.10 34.98
N ALA A 831 -35.42 -2.71 34.72
CA ALA A 831 -35.60 -3.71 33.67
C ALA A 831 -36.62 -3.24 32.63
N TRP A 832 -36.39 -3.55 31.36
CA TRP A 832 -37.44 -3.40 30.35
C TRP A 832 -38.46 -4.51 30.53
N LEU A 833 -39.74 -4.14 30.61
CA LEU A 833 -40.88 -5.04 30.44
C LEU A 833 -41.46 -4.83 29.04
N ASP A 834 -41.25 -5.81 28.17
CA ASP A 834 -41.90 -5.89 26.86
C ASP A 834 -43.12 -6.81 26.97
N THR A 835 -44.27 -6.39 26.44
CA THR A 835 -45.51 -7.18 26.45
C THR A 835 -46.08 -7.32 25.04
N TRP A 836 -46.42 -8.55 24.64
CA TRP A 836 -47.10 -8.90 23.40
C TRP A 836 -48.48 -9.48 23.75
N ARG A 837 -49.54 -8.77 23.39
CA ARG A 837 -50.94 -9.15 23.58
C ARG A 837 -51.42 -10.01 22.41
N GLY A 838 -52.44 -10.83 22.66
CA GLY A 838 -53.09 -11.67 21.64
C GLY A 838 -52.20 -12.77 21.07
N VAL A 839 -51.22 -13.26 21.83
CA VAL A 839 -50.39 -14.41 21.48
C VAL A 839 -51.11 -15.68 21.96
N PRO A 840 -51.63 -16.54 21.07
CA PRO A 840 -52.36 -17.74 21.48
C PRO A 840 -51.42 -18.84 22.00
N GLY A 841 -51.98 -19.77 22.79
CA GLY A 841 -51.26 -20.93 23.34
C GLY A 841 -50.60 -20.65 24.69
N VAL A 842 -49.96 -21.66 25.29
CA VAL A 842 -49.44 -21.59 26.67
C VAL A 842 -47.93 -21.85 26.77
N ALA A 843 -47.27 -22.25 25.67
CA ALA A 843 -45.84 -22.54 25.70
C ALA A 843 -45.00 -21.29 25.41
N ILE A 844 -43.84 -21.14 26.05
CA ILE A 844 -42.86 -20.09 25.71
C ILE A 844 -42.57 -20.03 24.20
N ALA A 845 -42.57 -21.17 23.52
CA ALA A 845 -42.38 -21.28 22.08
C ALA A 845 -43.44 -20.50 21.28
N ASN A 846 -44.66 -20.32 21.80
CA ASN A 846 -45.70 -19.50 21.18
C ASN A 846 -45.33 -18.01 21.19
N LEU A 847 -44.73 -17.52 22.27
CA LEU A 847 -44.21 -16.15 22.33
C LEU A 847 -43.00 -15.99 21.41
N THR A 848 -42.01 -16.87 21.52
CA THR A 848 -40.76 -16.73 20.75
C THR A 848 -40.94 -17.02 19.26
N GLY A 849 -42.03 -17.69 18.87
CA GLY A 849 -42.42 -17.94 17.49
C GLY A 849 -43.37 -16.90 16.89
N ASP A 850 -43.88 -15.94 17.69
CA ASP A 850 -44.67 -14.83 17.16
C ASP A 850 -43.80 -13.95 16.27
N LYS A 851 -44.29 -13.60 15.07
CA LYS A 851 -43.58 -12.77 14.09
C LYS A 851 -43.14 -11.39 14.61
N ARG A 852 -43.77 -10.90 15.68
CA ARG A 852 -43.46 -9.63 16.34
C ARG A 852 -42.33 -9.76 17.36
N TYR A 853 -42.05 -10.97 17.83
CA TYR A 853 -40.98 -11.22 18.79
C TYR A 853 -39.63 -11.33 18.03
N PRO A 854 -38.53 -10.74 18.54
CA PRO A 854 -38.39 -10.02 19.81
C PRO A 854 -38.59 -8.49 19.74
N ASP A 855 -38.83 -7.92 18.57
CA ASP A 855 -38.52 -6.50 18.32
C ASP A 855 -39.72 -5.54 18.32
N ALA A 856 -40.95 -6.06 18.22
CA ALA A 856 -42.17 -5.27 18.11
C ALA A 856 -43.21 -5.60 19.20
N PRO A 857 -42.93 -5.35 20.50
CA PRO A 857 -43.93 -5.49 21.56
C PRO A 857 -45.03 -4.44 21.44
N ASP A 858 -46.24 -4.78 21.89
CA ASP A 858 -47.38 -3.85 21.94
C ASP A 858 -47.17 -2.78 23.03
N GLN A 859 -46.43 -3.12 24.08
CA GLN A 859 -46.10 -2.21 25.17
C GLN A 859 -44.68 -2.46 25.67
N ARG A 860 -43.94 -1.37 25.92
CA ARG A 860 -42.62 -1.38 26.57
C ARG A 860 -42.61 -0.40 27.73
N THR A 861 -42.34 -0.88 28.93
CA THR A 861 -42.22 -0.05 30.15
C THR A 861 -40.94 -0.37 30.90
N ILE A 862 -40.57 0.49 31.85
CA ILE A 862 -39.47 0.25 32.80
C ILE A 862 -40.09 -0.20 34.11
N VAL A 863 -39.50 -1.21 34.75
CA VAL A 863 -39.88 -1.68 36.09
C VAL A 863 -38.66 -1.65 37.02
N ASP A 864 -38.91 -1.45 38.31
CA ASP A 864 -37.90 -1.27 39.36
C ASP A 864 -37.58 -2.57 40.14
N SER A 865 -38.07 -3.71 39.66
CA SER A 865 -37.70 -5.04 40.17
C SER A 865 -38.00 -6.12 39.13
N LEU A 866 -37.42 -7.32 39.29
CA LEU A 866 -37.80 -8.48 38.47
C LEU A 866 -39.04 -9.18 39.04
N GLU A 867 -40.06 -8.41 39.37
CA GLU A 867 -41.39 -8.91 39.70
C GLU A 867 -42.45 -8.02 39.07
N VAL A 868 -43.32 -8.63 38.28
CA VAL A 868 -44.40 -7.94 37.59
C VAL A 868 -45.69 -8.74 37.74
N SER A 869 -46.81 -8.02 37.84
CA SER A 869 -48.16 -8.57 37.80
C SER A 869 -48.98 -7.76 36.81
N PRO A 870 -48.83 -7.99 35.49
CA PRO A 870 -49.60 -7.28 34.48
C PRO A 870 -51.07 -7.65 34.61
N THR A 871 -51.93 -6.85 35.22
CA THR A 871 -53.28 -7.30 35.59
C THR A 871 -54.25 -7.47 34.41
N ASN A 872 -55.00 -8.58 34.41
CA ASN A 872 -56.13 -8.88 33.51
C ASN A 872 -55.74 -8.98 32.03
N LEU A 873 -54.60 -9.60 31.73
CA LEU A 873 -54.20 -9.88 30.34
C LEU A 873 -54.30 -11.39 30.08
N ASP A 874 -55.26 -11.81 29.25
CA ASP A 874 -55.27 -13.18 28.73
C ASP A 874 -54.54 -13.27 27.38
N ASN A 875 -53.97 -14.44 27.08
CA ASN A 875 -53.30 -14.73 25.81
C ASN A 875 -52.20 -13.72 25.49
N TYR A 876 -51.28 -13.51 26.43
CA TYR A 876 -50.13 -12.64 26.20
C TYR A 876 -48.81 -13.39 26.37
N GLY A 877 -47.73 -12.73 25.99
CA GLY A 877 -46.41 -13.07 26.46
C GLY A 877 -45.67 -11.81 26.88
N ALA A 878 -44.80 -11.94 27.87
CA ALA A 878 -43.99 -10.84 28.34
C ALA A 878 -42.53 -11.24 28.49
N ARG A 879 -41.65 -10.25 28.33
CA ARG A 879 -40.21 -10.36 28.51
C ARG A 879 -39.72 -9.27 29.44
N LEU A 880 -39.12 -9.68 30.54
CA LEU A 880 -38.25 -8.84 31.36
C LEU A 880 -36.80 -8.97 30.90
N ARG A 881 -36.11 -7.85 30.70
CA ARG A 881 -34.67 -7.85 30.36
C ARG A 881 -33.91 -6.75 31.12
N ALA A 882 -32.79 -7.13 31.73
CA ALA A 882 -31.95 -6.27 32.55
C ALA A 882 -30.47 -6.64 32.38
N LEU A 883 -29.57 -5.71 32.71
CA LEU A 883 -28.19 -6.01 33.07
C LEU A 883 -28.12 -6.15 34.59
N LEU A 884 -27.84 -7.37 35.07
CA LEU A 884 -27.64 -7.68 36.48
C LEU A 884 -26.21 -7.29 36.90
N VAL A 885 -26.08 -6.50 37.97
CA VAL A 885 -24.80 -6.14 38.58
C VAL A 885 -24.74 -6.70 40.01
N PRO A 886 -23.96 -7.76 40.26
CA PRO A 886 -23.85 -8.35 41.60
C PRO A 886 -23.15 -7.40 42.58
N PRO A 887 -23.65 -7.24 43.83
CA PRO A 887 -23.02 -6.41 44.85
C PRO A 887 -21.78 -7.08 45.46
N ALA A 888 -21.65 -8.40 45.36
CA ALA A 888 -20.52 -9.18 45.85
C ALA A 888 -20.07 -10.25 44.84
N SER A 889 -18.80 -10.63 44.89
CA SER A 889 -18.30 -11.76 44.11
C SER A 889 -18.61 -13.06 44.84
N GLY A 890 -19.16 -14.05 44.15
CA GLY A 890 -19.46 -15.34 44.77
C GLY A 890 -20.42 -16.21 43.97
N LEU A 891 -20.97 -17.21 44.63
CA LEU A 891 -21.95 -18.12 44.05
C LEU A 891 -23.36 -17.59 44.26
N TYR A 892 -24.11 -17.49 43.18
CA TYR A 892 -25.50 -17.04 43.14
C TYR A 892 -26.41 -18.16 42.66
N THR A 893 -27.57 -18.30 43.27
CA THR A 893 -28.64 -19.20 42.83
C THR A 893 -29.86 -18.36 42.45
N PHE A 894 -30.56 -18.74 41.39
CA PHE A 894 -31.71 -18.02 40.87
C PHE A 894 -32.97 -18.88 40.88
N TRP A 895 -34.12 -18.22 41.02
CA TRP A 895 -35.43 -18.84 40.96
C TRP A 895 -36.39 -18.04 40.08
N ILE A 896 -37.35 -18.73 39.46
CA ILE A 896 -38.45 -18.13 38.69
C ILE A 896 -39.79 -18.71 39.15
N ALA A 897 -40.81 -17.84 39.25
CA ALA A 897 -42.20 -18.21 39.46
C ALA A 897 -43.06 -17.42 38.46
N SER A 898 -44.02 -18.08 37.82
CA SER A 898 -44.91 -17.48 36.83
C SER A 898 -46.27 -18.15 36.82
N ASP A 899 -47.29 -17.41 36.41
CA ASP A 899 -48.67 -17.88 36.31
C ASP A 899 -48.83 -18.95 35.22
N ASP A 900 -48.00 -18.94 34.18
CA ASP A 900 -47.97 -20.01 33.18
C ASP A 900 -46.50 -20.29 32.81
N ALA A 901 -46.25 -20.90 31.65
CA ALA A 901 -44.92 -21.29 31.25
C ALA A 901 -43.94 -20.10 31.32
N GLY A 902 -42.84 -20.30 32.04
CA GLY A 902 -41.83 -19.29 32.32
C GLY A 902 -40.43 -19.79 32.00
N ALA A 903 -39.52 -18.90 31.60
CA ALA A 903 -38.13 -19.26 31.38
C ALA A 903 -37.19 -18.11 31.76
N LEU A 904 -36.17 -18.43 32.57
CA LEU A 904 -35.14 -17.50 33.01
C LEU A 904 -33.82 -17.82 32.29
N TYR A 905 -33.18 -16.77 31.77
CA TYR A 905 -31.93 -16.84 31.04
C TYR A 905 -30.88 -15.91 31.63
N LEU A 906 -29.63 -16.35 31.60
CA LEU A 906 -28.48 -15.56 32.03
C LEU A 906 -27.30 -15.76 31.07
N SER A 907 -26.62 -14.68 30.70
CA SER A 907 -25.35 -14.68 29.95
C SER A 907 -24.13 -14.66 30.89
N ASN A 908 -22.95 -15.01 30.35
CA ASN A 908 -21.68 -14.87 31.08
C ASN A 908 -21.05 -13.45 30.95
N ASP A 909 -21.70 -12.57 30.20
CA ASP A 909 -21.35 -11.18 29.92
C ASP A 909 -22.62 -10.32 29.79
N ASP A 910 -22.46 -9.06 29.41
CA ASP A 910 -23.54 -8.08 29.23
C ASP A 910 -24.28 -8.21 27.90
N GLN A 911 -24.00 -9.25 27.10
CA GLN A 911 -24.59 -9.45 25.77
C GLN A 911 -25.67 -10.54 25.76
N PRO A 912 -26.76 -10.37 24.99
CA PRO A 912 -27.82 -11.37 24.91
C PRO A 912 -27.43 -12.63 24.13
N GLY A 913 -26.43 -12.55 23.23
CA GLY A 913 -26.10 -13.62 22.28
C GLY A 913 -25.57 -14.92 22.89
N GLY A 914 -25.07 -14.88 24.13
CA GLY A 914 -24.53 -16.03 24.86
C GLY A 914 -25.43 -16.58 25.97
N ARG A 915 -26.68 -16.12 26.06
CA ARG A 915 -27.57 -16.47 27.17
C ARG A 915 -27.95 -17.94 27.20
N ARG A 916 -28.01 -18.53 28.39
CA ARG A 916 -28.49 -19.90 28.63
C ARG A 916 -29.71 -19.90 29.53
N CYS A 917 -30.65 -20.81 29.28
CA CYS A 917 -31.76 -21.03 30.21
C CYS A 917 -31.20 -21.65 31.50
N ILE A 918 -31.45 -21.00 32.63
CA ILE A 918 -30.95 -21.40 33.95
C ILE A 918 -32.05 -21.89 34.89
N ALA A 919 -33.30 -21.52 34.65
CA ALA A 919 -34.48 -21.99 35.39
C ALA A 919 -35.74 -21.84 34.52
N ARG A 920 -36.80 -22.59 34.80
CA ARG A 920 -38.07 -22.54 34.05
C ARG A 920 -39.28 -22.94 34.90
N VAL A 921 -40.47 -22.61 34.42
CA VAL A 921 -41.76 -23.08 34.89
C VAL A 921 -42.48 -23.71 33.69
N SER A 922 -42.98 -24.94 33.81
CA SER A 922 -43.59 -25.68 32.69
C SER A 922 -45.10 -25.45 32.54
N GLY A 923 -45.75 -24.93 33.58
CA GLY A 923 -47.18 -24.61 33.65
C GLY A 923 -47.38 -23.46 34.65
N TYR A 924 -48.35 -23.55 35.57
CA TYR A 924 -48.61 -22.52 36.58
C TYR A 924 -47.87 -22.77 37.91
N THR A 925 -47.43 -21.69 38.56
CA THR A 925 -47.05 -21.66 39.98
C THR A 925 -47.68 -20.45 40.65
N ALA A 926 -47.94 -20.48 41.97
CA ALA A 926 -48.39 -19.27 42.66
C ALA A 926 -47.27 -18.21 42.73
N LYS A 927 -47.64 -16.94 42.84
CA LYS A 927 -46.67 -15.83 42.95
C LYS A 927 -45.66 -16.07 44.06
N ARG A 928 -44.36 -15.98 43.72
CA ARG A 928 -43.21 -16.28 44.60
C ARG A 928 -43.15 -17.71 45.16
N ALA A 929 -43.88 -18.67 44.59
CA ALA A 929 -43.74 -20.08 44.95
C ALA A 929 -42.49 -20.67 44.27
N TRP A 930 -41.33 -20.48 44.91
CA TRP A 930 -40.01 -20.81 44.33
C TRP A 930 -39.69 -22.29 44.25
N ASP A 931 -40.38 -23.12 45.03
CA ASP A 931 -40.01 -24.51 45.28
C ASP A 931 -41.15 -25.49 44.88
N ALA A 932 -42.07 -25.07 44.00
CA ALA A 932 -43.17 -25.91 43.54
C ALA A 932 -42.71 -27.02 42.58
N ALA A 933 -41.64 -26.77 41.82
CA ALA A 933 -40.99 -27.73 40.93
C ALA A 933 -39.46 -27.52 40.90
N PRO A 934 -38.65 -28.59 40.77
CA PRO A 934 -37.19 -28.50 40.84
C PRO A 934 -36.57 -27.66 39.72
N GLU A 935 -37.19 -27.59 38.54
CA GLU A 935 -36.72 -26.81 37.40
C GLU A 935 -36.82 -25.28 37.58
N GLN A 936 -37.53 -24.82 38.62
CA GLN A 936 -37.62 -23.41 38.98
C GLN A 936 -36.32 -22.84 39.54
N LYS A 937 -35.36 -23.70 39.88
CA LYS A 937 -34.11 -23.34 40.55
C LYS A 937 -32.90 -23.58 39.63
N SER A 938 -32.01 -22.59 39.56
CA SER A 938 -30.74 -22.76 38.86
C SER A 938 -29.71 -23.57 39.65
N ALA A 939 -28.69 -24.08 38.96
CA ALA A 939 -27.43 -24.42 39.62
C ALA A 939 -26.79 -23.15 40.23
N ALA A 940 -25.85 -23.31 41.16
CA ALA A 940 -25.06 -22.19 41.68
C ALA A 940 -24.12 -21.65 40.57
N LEU A 941 -24.20 -20.35 40.30
CA LEU A 941 -23.47 -19.65 39.24
C LEU A 941 -22.50 -18.66 39.84
N LYS A 942 -21.24 -18.67 39.40
CA LYS A 942 -20.22 -17.74 39.88
C LYS A 942 -20.36 -16.38 39.18
N LEU A 943 -20.58 -15.32 39.94
CA LEU A 943 -20.63 -13.94 39.46
C LEU A 943 -19.60 -13.06 40.16
N GLU A 944 -19.19 -11.98 39.50
CA GLU A 944 -18.16 -11.04 39.97
C GLU A 944 -18.78 -9.69 40.32
N ARG A 945 -18.39 -9.12 41.46
CA ARG A 945 -18.85 -7.80 41.92
C ARG A 945 -18.61 -6.74 40.85
N GLY A 946 -19.63 -5.94 40.55
CA GLY A 946 -19.54 -4.82 39.62
C GLY A 946 -19.48 -5.19 38.13
N ARG A 947 -19.37 -6.49 37.79
CA ARG A 947 -19.48 -6.97 36.42
C ARG A 947 -20.96 -7.08 36.03
N SER A 948 -21.30 -6.68 34.81
CA SER A 948 -22.67 -6.74 34.31
C SER A 948 -22.94 -8.07 33.59
N TYR A 949 -24.13 -8.64 33.79
CA TYR A 949 -24.57 -9.89 33.17
C TYR A 949 -25.96 -9.70 32.57
N TYR A 950 -26.17 -10.08 31.31
CA TYR A 950 -27.49 -10.02 30.69
C TYR A 950 -28.43 -11.06 31.32
N LEU A 951 -29.57 -10.59 31.84
CA LEU A 951 -30.62 -11.39 32.46
C LEU A 951 -31.93 -11.19 31.69
N GLU A 952 -32.60 -12.27 31.32
CA GLU A 952 -33.90 -12.24 30.64
C GLU A 952 -34.87 -13.24 31.26
N ALA A 953 -36.08 -12.81 31.59
CA ALA A 953 -37.16 -13.69 32.03
C ALA A 953 -38.35 -13.58 31.07
N LEU A 954 -38.87 -14.72 30.64
CA LEU A 954 -40.03 -14.83 29.77
C LEU A 954 -41.20 -15.45 30.52
N VAL A 955 -42.42 -15.01 30.19
CA VAL A 955 -43.66 -15.69 30.55
C VAL A 955 -44.57 -15.73 29.32
N LYS A 956 -45.24 -16.86 29.11
CA LYS A 956 -46.34 -17.01 28.15
C LYS A 956 -47.56 -17.47 28.93
N GLU A 957 -48.64 -16.73 28.80
CA GLU A 957 -49.87 -16.93 29.57
C GLU A 957 -51.07 -17.17 28.62
N GLY A 958 -51.98 -18.08 29.00
CA GLY A 958 -53.18 -18.43 28.21
C GLY A 958 -54.51 -17.88 28.74
N GLY A 959 -54.75 -17.99 30.04
CA GLY A 959 -55.86 -17.32 30.75
C GLY A 959 -55.74 -17.50 32.28
N GLY A 960 -56.10 -16.49 33.08
CA GLY A 960 -56.09 -16.61 34.55
C GLY A 960 -55.56 -15.39 35.31
N SER A 961 -54.69 -15.64 36.29
CA SER A 961 -54.00 -14.58 37.04
C SER A 961 -52.70 -14.22 36.29
N ASP A 962 -52.05 -13.12 36.65
CA ASP A 962 -50.89 -12.65 35.90
C ASP A 962 -49.72 -12.34 36.83
N HIS A 963 -48.63 -13.10 36.70
CA HIS A 963 -47.36 -12.72 37.32
C HIS A 963 -46.14 -13.37 36.67
N LEU A 964 -45.01 -12.70 36.87
CA LEU A 964 -43.66 -13.21 36.67
C LEU A 964 -42.77 -12.63 37.77
N SER A 965 -42.15 -13.50 38.56
CA SER A 965 -41.24 -13.13 39.63
C SER A 965 -39.91 -13.88 39.46
N VAL A 966 -38.79 -13.17 39.65
CA VAL A 966 -37.44 -13.74 39.67
C VAL A 966 -36.78 -13.43 41.00
N ALA A 967 -36.35 -14.47 41.70
CA ALA A 967 -35.59 -14.35 42.93
C ALA A 967 -34.15 -14.80 42.76
N TRP A 968 -33.30 -14.37 43.69
CA TRP A 968 -31.91 -14.77 43.77
C TRP A 968 -31.45 -14.88 45.22
N GLN A 969 -30.35 -15.59 45.42
CA GLN A 969 -29.64 -15.73 46.69
C GLN A 969 -28.14 -15.75 46.39
N GLY A 970 -27.34 -15.09 47.22
CA GLY A 970 -25.89 -15.00 47.05
C GLY A 970 -25.18 -14.63 48.35
N PRO A 971 -23.88 -14.26 48.29
CA PRO A 971 -23.15 -13.80 49.46
C PRO A 971 -23.87 -12.63 50.14
N ASP A 972 -24.16 -12.76 51.42
CA ASP A 972 -24.85 -11.76 52.26
C ASP A 972 -26.24 -11.33 51.74
N ILE A 973 -26.85 -12.13 50.88
CA ILE A 973 -28.18 -11.90 50.30
C ILE A 973 -29.08 -13.08 50.63
N GLU A 974 -30.05 -12.87 51.53
CA GLU A 974 -31.16 -13.82 51.72
C GLU A 974 -32.02 -13.90 50.44
N ARG A 975 -32.70 -15.05 50.25
CA ARG A 975 -33.52 -15.29 49.05
C ARG A 975 -34.61 -14.22 48.93
N GLN A 976 -34.49 -13.37 47.92
CA GLN A 976 -35.40 -12.24 47.66
C GLN A 976 -35.58 -12.01 46.17
N VAL A 977 -36.60 -11.23 45.78
CA VAL A 977 -36.75 -10.73 44.41
C VAL A 977 -35.57 -9.81 44.09
N ILE A 978 -35.06 -9.84 42.86
CA ILE A 978 -33.93 -8.98 42.46
C ILE A 978 -34.38 -7.50 42.49
N PRO A 979 -33.77 -6.65 43.35
CA PRO A 979 -34.19 -5.25 43.52
C PRO A 979 -33.57 -4.33 42.46
N ASN A 980 -34.15 -3.14 42.25
CA ASN A 980 -33.65 -2.13 41.31
C ASN A 980 -32.16 -1.82 41.46
N SER A 981 -31.66 -1.81 42.70
CA SER A 981 -30.27 -1.50 43.04
C SER A 981 -29.25 -2.45 42.40
N CYS A 982 -29.69 -3.58 41.84
CA CYS A 982 -28.86 -4.55 41.14
C CYS A 982 -29.14 -4.58 39.63
N LEU A 983 -29.96 -3.67 39.09
CA LEU A 983 -30.47 -3.70 37.72
C LEU A 983 -30.10 -2.43 36.96
N LYS A 984 -29.60 -2.62 35.74
CA LYS A 984 -29.44 -1.53 34.76
C LYS A 984 -30.22 -1.87 33.49
N LEU A 985 -30.75 -0.86 32.82
CA LEU A 985 -31.40 -1.09 31.53
C LEU A 985 -30.36 -1.53 30.48
N PRO A 986 -30.57 -2.66 29.78
CA PRO A 986 -29.74 -3.01 28.64
C PRO A 986 -29.96 -1.99 27.51
N PRO A 987 -28.98 -1.80 26.61
CA PRO A 987 -29.13 -0.99 25.41
C PRO A 987 -30.40 -1.36 24.64
N ARG A 988 -31.03 -0.36 24.02
CA ARG A 988 -32.34 -0.51 23.37
C ARG A 988 -32.38 -1.53 22.25
#